data_AF-A0AAP9UFV3-F1
#
_entry.id   AF-A0AAP9UFV3-F1
#
_cell.length_a   1.000
_cell.length_b   1.000
_cell.length_c   1.000
_cell.angle_alpha   90.00
_cell.angle_beta   90.00
_cell.angle_gamma   90.00
#
_symmetry.space_group_name_H-M   'P 1'
#
loop_
_entity.id
_entity.type
_entity.pdbx_description
1 polymer ?
#
loop_
_entity_poly.entity_id
_entity_poly.type
_entity_poly.pdbx_seq_one_letter_code
_entity_poly.pdbx_strand_id
1 'polypeptide(L)'
;MILGLVPTLSVQAVTTDFKIISKTEVTAAQAKKWAQSKGATDTFADLAKLYWKYAEECGGVNPGIAYVQAAKETGYGRFGGVLDESYNNPCGMKTSSGGGDYDKEAHQRFNSWDEGVQAHMDHLALYAGADGYPKANTYDPRHFVTIKGRATTTNSLGGKWAPSATYGEEIGKLYMSLMDSAGVTFEKDEDEDLWEDVEDEEDTSAAPNPGTVEKKPADLSIEEAIKLPEKITNDTSGTDSSQGSGNDSPNITSTIGWKNVDGNWYYYKSDETKAFGWIKPDSNWYYLDDADGKMVRGWLKNNNKWYYLDESGAMITGWKLIDSKWYLFDKNGIMTTGVQNDGNSSYYLDKSGAMIEEQGWKKVEDKWIYLEKGGKIKLGWLKENNAWYYLQGDGSMVNGLKRIDGQVYSFYDNGTMQTGWKSVNSNWYYFKSSGEMATGWTYDGDTCYYLYDNGAMAKGWITIGDSWYLLSSSGVMQTGWVTSNGDTYYLDKSTGRMVTNTTVDGYKIGKDGKRKGKVNQGDSNSNNSNSNNSNSNNSQTGPGSTGKVIYVDAGHDYGKDSGAVATINGVTYSETDLNMQVADKLKTSLENRGYTVIMTRNLGERPSFSSLTESLSYRVNKANNANADLFISIHHNSAGETAKGIETLYSEVSQDDAFGGQYDSTRIAKSKSLASEINNNIASSLDLTNRGGKSQNLYVCRNTKMPAVLVEVGFITNAEEAVRCSDPSSQQRVAEAIAAVVSKHY
;
A
#
# COMPACT_ATOMS: atom_id res chain seq x y z
N MET A 1 -50.49 -15.22 7.83
CA MET A 1 -50.16 -14.75 9.18
C MET A 1 -48.71 -14.32 9.12
N ILE A 2 -48.48 -13.02 9.17
CA ILE A 2 -47.15 -12.41 9.14
C ILE A 2 -46.65 -12.53 10.58
N LEU A 3 -45.70 -13.45 10.84
CA LEU A 3 -44.80 -13.28 11.98
C LEU A 3 -43.64 -12.42 11.49
N GLY A 4 -43.53 -11.23 12.10
CA GLY A 4 -42.36 -10.38 11.95
C GLY A 4 -41.12 -11.15 12.39
N LEU A 5 -40.10 -11.18 11.52
CA LEU A 5 -38.75 -11.48 11.95
C LEU A 5 -38.16 -10.20 12.55
N VAL A 6 -37.85 -10.34 13.83
CA VAL A 6 -36.93 -9.56 14.63
C VAL A 6 -35.66 -9.23 13.83
N PRO A 7 -35.09 -8.02 13.91
CA PRO A 7 -33.77 -7.76 13.34
C PRO A 7 -32.76 -8.65 14.07
N THR A 8 -32.28 -9.69 13.40
CA THR A 8 -31.15 -10.50 13.88
C THR A 8 -29.92 -9.61 13.89
N LEU A 9 -29.49 -9.25 15.09
CA LEU A 9 -28.16 -8.77 15.42
C LEU A 9 -27.12 -9.54 14.60
N SER A 10 -26.27 -8.79 13.91
CA SER A 10 -25.07 -9.30 13.25
C SER A 10 -24.17 -9.94 14.31
N VAL A 11 -24.10 -11.26 14.36
CA VAL A 11 -23.06 -11.95 15.13
C VAL A 11 -21.86 -12.11 14.19
N GLN A 12 -20.90 -11.20 14.34
CA GLN A 12 -19.54 -11.33 13.84
C GLN A 12 -18.91 -12.62 14.40
N ALA A 13 -18.22 -13.40 13.57
CA ALA A 13 -17.26 -14.38 14.10
C ALA A 13 -16.18 -13.59 14.87
N VAL A 14 -16.06 -13.87 16.16
CA VAL A 14 -15.24 -13.09 17.11
C VAL A 14 -13.75 -13.29 16.78
N THR A 15 -13.19 -12.39 15.99
CA THR A 15 -11.78 -12.03 16.11
C THR A 15 -11.68 -11.04 17.27
N THR A 16 -10.82 -11.31 18.24
CA THR A 16 -10.62 -10.36 19.35
C THR A 16 -10.11 -9.05 18.75
N ASP A 17 -10.96 -8.03 18.81
CA ASP A 17 -10.68 -6.71 18.26
C ASP A 17 -10.47 -5.72 19.39
N PHE A 18 -9.33 -5.04 19.39
CA PHE A 18 -8.95 -4.17 20.48
C PHE A 18 -9.23 -2.72 20.11
N LYS A 19 -9.93 -1.98 20.99
CA LYS A 19 -10.06 -0.54 20.84
C LYS A 19 -8.69 0.11 20.92
N ILE A 20 -8.36 0.95 19.93
CA ILE A 20 -7.09 1.68 19.91
C ILE A 20 -7.03 2.67 21.08
N ILE A 21 -8.15 3.30 21.42
CA ILE A 21 -8.30 4.09 22.64
C ILE A 21 -8.76 3.15 23.76
N SER A 22 -7.82 2.72 24.59
CA SER A 22 -8.06 1.82 25.72
C SER A 22 -6.88 1.83 26.70
N LYS A 23 -7.11 1.35 27.93
CA LYS A 23 -6.03 1.09 28.89
C LYS A 23 -5.27 -0.16 28.49
N THR A 24 -3.98 -0.21 28.86
CA THR A 24 -3.17 -1.42 28.71
C THR A 24 -2.93 -2.07 30.08
N GLU A 25 -2.91 -3.40 30.11
CA GLU A 25 -2.53 -4.19 31.29
C GLU A 25 -1.04 -4.58 31.29
N VAL A 26 -0.34 -4.25 30.22
CA VAL A 26 1.08 -4.54 30.04
C VAL A 26 1.91 -3.34 30.52
N THR A 27 3.07 -3.59 31.13
CA THR A 27 4.04 -2.54 31.48
C THR A 27 5.08 -2.33 30.37
N ALA A 28 5.65 -1.13 30.28
CA ALA A 28 6.76 -0.85 29.35
C ALA A 28 7.95 -1.83 29.51
N ALA A 29 8.22 -2.29 30.74
CA ALA A 29 9.27 -3.28 31.00
C ALA A 29 8.94 -4.66 30.43
N GLN A 30 7.69 -5.10 30.51
CA GLN A 30 7.23 -6.34 29.87
C GLN A 30 7.27 -6.21 28.34
N ALA A 31 6.83 -5.08 27.78
CA ALA A 31 6.90 -4.80 26.35
C ALA A 31 8.33 -4.81 25.81
N LYS A 32 9.28 -4.20 26.53
CA LYS A 32 10.71 -4.28 26.21
C LYS A 32 11.20 -5.72 26.16
N LYS A 33 10.90 -6.54 27.19
CA LYS A 33 11.31 -7.95 27.25
C LYS A 33 10.70 -8.78 26.12
N TRP A 34 9.42 -8.55 25.83
CA TRP A 34 8.74 -9.18 24.70
C TRP A 34 9.44 -8.88 23.39
N ALA A 35 9.73 -7.61 23.09
CA ALA A 35 10.42 -7.22 21.86
C ALA A 35 11.82 -7.83 21.77
N GLN A 36 12.58 -7.86 22.87
CA GLN A 36 13.89 -8.53 22.93
C GLN A 36 13.76 -10.04 22.64
N SER A 37 12.72 -10.71 23.15
CA SER A 37 12.46 -12.12 22.86
C SER A 37 12.15 -12.41 21.38
N LYS A 38 11.67 -11.39 20.65
CA LYS A 38 11.45 -11.42 19.20
C LYS A 38 12.67 -10.96 18.39
N GLY A 39 13.79 -10.70 19.07
CA GLY A 39 15.06 -10.29 18.49
C GLY A 39 15.14 -8.80 18.10
N ALA A 40 14.34 -7.94 18.73
CA ALA A 40 14.40 -6.50 18.49
C ALA A 40 15.81 -5.92 18.73
N THR A 41 16.12 -4.82 18.03
CA THR A 41 17.30 -4.01 18.37
C THR A 41 17.13 -3.39 19.75
N ASP A 42 18.24 -3.10 20.45
CA ASP A 42 18.18 -2.48 21.77
C ASP A 42 17.49 -1.12 21.73
N THR A 43 17.74 -0.32 20.67
CA THR A 43 17.05 0.96 20.46
C THR A 43 15.54 0.77 20.40
N PHE A 44 15.04 -0.14 19.56
CA PHE A 44 13.61 -0.39 19.44
C PHE A 44 13.00 -0.92 20.74
N ALA A 45 13.72 -1.83 21.41
CA ALA A 45 13.29 -2.37 22.69
C ALA A 45 13.12 -1.26 23.75
N ASP A 46 13.99 -0.25 23.76
CA ASP A 46 13.90 0.89 24.67
C ASP A 46 12.79 1.90 24.33
N LEU A 47 12.24 1.90 23.10
CA LEU A 47 11.11 2.75 22.72
C LEU A 47 9.84 2.46 23.53
N ALA A 48 9.72 1.25 24.12
CA ALA A 48 8.59 0.90 24.98
C ALA A 48 8.35 1.94 26.10
N LYS A 49 9.42 2.56 26.63
CA LYS A 49 9.28 3.62 27.64
C LYS A 49 8.58 4.87 27.11
N LEU A 50 8.84 5.25 25.85
CA LEU A 50 8.24 6.43 25.24
C LEU A 50 6.76 6.21 24.94
N TYR A 51 6.37 5.02 24.47
CA TYR A 51 4.96 4.69 24.23
C TYR A 51 4.11 4.84 25.50
N TRP A 52 4.60 4.31 26.64
CA TRP A 52 3.90 4.46 27.92
C TRP A 52 3.95 5.89 28.48
N LYS A 53 5.04 6.63 28.23
CA LYS A 53 5.18 8.05 28.64
C LYS A 53 4.10 8.93 27.99
N TYR A 54 3.83 8.71 26.70
CA TYR A 54 2.96 9.59 25.91
C TYR A 54 1.50 9.14 25.77
N ALA A 55 1.13 7.96 26.29
CA ALA A 55 -0.21 7.40 26.13
C ALA A 55 -1.35 8.33 26.56
N GLU A 56 -1.24 8.98 27.73
CA GLU A 56 -2.27 9.89 28.25
C GLU A 56 -2.33 11.21 27.46
N GLU A 57 -1.19 11.75 27.04
CA GLU A 57 -1.10 12.99 26.26
C GLU A 57 -1.60 12.79 24.81
N CYS A 58 -1.46 11.57 24.29
CA CYS A 58 -1.87 11.20 22.94
C CYS A 58 -3.27 10.59 22.88
N GLY A 59 -4.26 11.24 23.51
CA GLY A 59 -5.68 10.87 23.37
C GLY A 59 -6.08 9.53 24.01
N GLY A 60 -5.24 8.96 24.89
CA GLY A 60 -5.51 7.69 25.54
C GLY A 60 -5.28 6.46 24.64
N VAL A 61 -4.43 6.58 23.61
CA VAL A 61 -4.03 5.44 22.77
C VAL A 61 -3.37 4.37 23.63
N ASN A 62 -3.80 3.12 23.46
CA ASN A 62 -3.23 1.97 24.13
C ASN A 62 -1.75 1.81 23.71
N PRO A 63 -0.79 2.01 24.61
CA PRO A 63 0.62 2.05 24.25
C PRO A 63 1.15 0.67 23.87
N GLY A 64 0.50 -0.42 24.30
CA GLY A 64 0.84 -1.77 23.88
C GLY A 64 0.48 -2.01 22.41
N ILE A 65 -0.71 -1.58 21.98
CA ILE A 65 -1.15 -1.68 20.57
C ILE A 65 -0.21 -0.85 19.67
N ALA A 66 0.05 0.40 20.03
CA ALA A 66 0.94 1.27 19.26
C ALA A 66 2.38 0.74 19.20
N TYR A 67 2.86 0.14 20.30
CA TYR A 67 4.21 -0.45 20.34
C TYR A 67 4.34 -1.70 19.46
N VAL A 68 3.36 -2.61 19.48
CA VAL A 68 3.40 -3.79 18.59
C VAL A 68 3.20 -3.42 17.13
N GLN A 69 2.45 -2.35 16.86
CA GLN A 69 2.37 -1.77 15.52
C GLN A 69 3.73 -1.23 15.07
N ALA A 70 4.44 -0.50 15.92
CA ALA A 70 5.80 -0.07 15.62
C ALA A 70 6.75 -1.25 15.37
N ALA A 71 6.58 -2.36 16.10
CA ALA A 71 7.36 -3.57 15.89
C ALA A 71 7.12 -4.17 14.50
N LYS A 72 5.85 -4.20 14.06
CA LYS A 72 5.48 -4.64 12.72
C LYS A 72 6.06 -3.73 11.64
N GLU A 73 5.88 -2.42 11.76
CA GLU A 73 6.29 -1.43 10.77
C GLU A 73 7.81 -1.37 10.57
N THR A 74 8.56 -1.50 11.66
CA THR A 74 10.03 -1.39 11.63
C THR A 74 10.73 -2.75 11.54
N GLY A 75 10.00 -3.87 11.52
CA GLY A 75 10.62 -5.19 11.66
C GLY A 75 11.43 -5.32 12.96
N TYR A 76 10.87 -4.87 14.08
CA TYR A 76 11.51 -4.81 15.40
C TYR A 76 12.77 -3.94 15.46
N GLY A 77 12.76 -2.79 14.76
CA GLY A 77 13.87 -1.84 14.70
C GLY A 77 14.99 -2.19 13.73
N ARG A 78 14.83 -3.21 12.89
CA ARG A 78 15.82 -3.60 11.88
C ARG A 78 15.66 -2.84 10.57
N PHE A 79 14.43 -2.41 10.31
CA PHE A 79 13.94 -1.79 9.09
C PHE A 79 14.12 -2.70 7.86
N GLY A 80 13.10 -2.76 6.99
CA GLY A 80 13.08 -3.67 5.83
C GLY A 80 12.89 -2.98 4.48
N GLY A 81 12.84 -1.64 4.48
CA GLY A 81 12.53 -0.81 3.32
C GLY A 81 13.48 0.38 3.19
N VAL A 82 12.98 1.53 2.76
CA VAL A 82 13.80 2.75 2.53
C VAL A 82 14.13 3.54 3.80
N LEU A 83 13.56 3.16 4.93
CA LEU A 83 13.84 3.78 6.23
C LEU A 83 14.90 3.01 6.98
N ASP A 84 15.62 3.73 7.83
CA ASP A 84 16.56 3.18 8.80
C ASP A 84 16.36 3.90 10.15
N GLU A 85 17.13 3.49 11.15
CA GLU A 85 17.04 4.01 12.51
C GLU A 85 17.25 5.53 12.59
N SER A 86 18.00 6.12 11.66
CA SER A 86 18.29 7.56 11.65
C SER A 86 17.06 8.43 11.38
N TYR A 87 15.96 7.84 10.90
CA TYR A 87 14.70 8.56 10.67
C TYR A 87 13.91 8.85 11.94
N ASN A 88 14.20 8.14 13.04
CA ASN A 88 13.39 8.17 14.27
C ASN A 88 11.88 7.97 14.00
N ASN A 89 11.52 7.19 12.98
CA ASN A 89 10.15 7.03 12.48
C ASN A 89 9.66 5.61 12.77
N PRO A 90 8.83 5.40 13.81
CA PRO A 90 8.45 4.06 14.25
C PRO A 90 7.31 3.43 13.44
N CYS A 91 6.71 4.15 12.48
CA CYS A 91 5.46 3.70 11.87
C CYS A 91 5.36 3.96 10.35
N GLY A 92 6.50 4.21 9.70
CA GLY A 92 6.53 4.51 8.27
C GLY A 92 5.83 5.83 7.90
N MET A 93 5.75 6.79 8.83
CA MET A 93 5.01 8.04 8.63
C MET A 93 5.54 8.79 7.41
N LYS A 94 4.64 9.17 6.50
CA LYS A 94 4.99 9.99 5.33
C LYS A 94 4.99 11.47 5.67
N THR A 95 5.67 12.30 4.88
CA THR A 95 5.53 13.76 4.95
C THR A 95 4.09 14.19 4.57
N SER A 96 3.75 15.46 4.78
CA SER A 96 2.42 16.00 4.45
C SER A 96 2.07 15.83 2.97
N SER A 97 3.05 15.96 2.07
CA SER A 97 2.90 15.75 0.62
C SER A 97 2.70 14.27 0.24
N GLY A 98 3.10 13.33 1.10
CA GLY A 98 3.09 11.90 0.78
C GLY A 98 4.14 11.52 -0.26
N GLY A 99 3.90 10.42 -0.97
CA GLY A 99 4.77 9.88 -2.01
C GLY A 99 4.75 8.35 -2.03
N GLY A 100 5.62 7.74 -2.83
CA GLY A 100 5.73 6.27 -2.93
C GLY A 100 6.39 5.65 -1.69
N ASP A 101 6.07 4.39 -1.39
CA ASP A 101 6.62 3.66 -0.24
C ASP A 101 8.14 3.43 -0.36
N TYR A 102 8.70 3.57 -1.57
CA TYR A 102 10.14 3.43 -1.86
C TYR A 102 10.85 4.77 -2.09
N ASP A 103 10.18 5.89 -1.85
CA ASP A 103 10.81 7.21 -1.90
C ASP A 103 11.22 7.64 -0.48
N LYS A 104 12.52 7.76 -0.23
CA LYS A 104 13.02 8.13 1.11
C LYS A 104 12.62 9.56 1.50
N GLU A 105 12.40 10.44 0.53
CA GLU A 105 12.02 11.85 0.74
C GLU A 105 10.50 11.98 0.99
N ALA A 106 9.73 10.96 0.62
CA ALA A 106 8.31 10.88 0.94
C ALA A 106 8.05 10.56 2.42
N HIS A 107 9.07 10.15 3.18
CA HIS A 107 8.95 9.73 4.57
C HIS A 107 9.46 10.79 5.54
N GLN A 108 8.71 10.98 6.63
CA GLN A 108 9.05 11.95 7.65
C GLN A 108 10.27 11.48 8.43
N ARG A 109 11.30 12.33 8.48
CA ARG A 109 12.42 12.22 9.42
C ARG A 109 12.11 13.08 10.64
N PHE A 110 12.17 12.50 11.82
CA PHE A 110 11.97 13.21 13.08
C PHE A 110 13.33 13.54 13.72
N ASN A 111 13.41 14.63 14.48
CA ASN A 111 14.65 15.04 15.13
C ASN A 111 15.04 14.10 16.28
N SER A 112 14.06 13.40 16.86
CA SER A 112 14.26 12.45 17.95
C SER A 112 13.18 11.37 17.98
N TRP A 113 13.45 10.29 18.71
CA TRP A 113 12.47 9.24 18.98
C TRP A 113 11.26 9.75 19.79
N ASP A 114 11.42 10.77 20.65
CA ASP A 114 10.29 11.41 21.34
C ASP A 114 9.31 12.03 20.33
N GLU A 115 9.80 12.73 19.30
CA GLU A 115 8.94 13.31 18.24
C GLU A 115 8.25 12.23 17.40
N GLY A 116 8.99 11.21 16.97
CA GLY A 116 8.44 10.14 16.12
C GLY A 116 7.41 9.25 16.84
N VAL A 117 7.64 8.94 18.12
CA VAL A 117 6.66 8.19 18.93
C VAL A 117 5.40 9.01 19.17
N GLN A 118 5.53 10.31 19.51
CA GLN A 118 4.36 11.19 19.64
C GLN A 118 3.60 11.29 18.30
N ALA A 119 4.28 11.50 17.17
CA ALA A 119 3.65 11.55 15.85
C ALA A 119 2.87 10.26 15.52
N HIS A 120 3.44 9.08 15.82
CA HIS A 120 2.75 7.80 15.63
C HIS A 120 1.49 7.73 16.52
N MET A 121 1.63 8.04 17.81
CA MET A 121 0.52 8.01 18.76
C MET A 121 -0.58 9.01 18.40
N ASP A 122 -0.22 10.21 17.93
CA ASP A 122 -1.14 11.25 17.49
C ASP A 122 -1.92 10.84 16.24
N HIS A 123 -1.24 10.15 15.31
CA HIS A 123 -1.87 9.61 14.12
C HIS A 123 -2.89 8.53 14.50
N LEU A 124 -2.52 7.60 15.40
CA LEU A 124 -3.44 6.59 15.91
C LEU A 124 -4.61 7.20 16.67
N ALA A 125 -4.37 8.21 17.51
CA ALA A 125 -5.40 8.93 18.23
C ALA A 125 -6.39 9.59 17.27
N LEU A 126 -5.88 10.22 16.20
CA LEU A 126 -6.71 10.80 15.15
C LEU A 126 -7.52 9.72 14.43
N TYR A 127 -6.87 8.65 13.95
CA TYR A 127 -7.55 7.50 13.31
C TYR A 127 -8.65 6.92 14.20
N ALA A 128 -8.41 6.81 15.49
CA ALA A 128 -9.35 6.26 16.45
C ALA A 128 -10.43 7.24 16.89
N GLY A 129 -10.37 8.49 16.43
CA GLY A 129 -11.35 9.51 16.75
C GLY A 129 -11.28 9.96 18.21
N ALA A 130 -10.09 9.95 18.81
CA ALA A 130 -9.88 10.34 20.20
C ALA A 130 -10.39 11.76 20.49
N ASP A 131 -10.87 11.96 21.72
CA ASP A 131 -11.27 13.27 22.20
C ASP A 131 -10.08 14.23 22.18
N GLY A 132 -10.31 15.48 21.76
CA GLY A 132 -9.26 16.48 21.57
C GLY A 132 -8.49 16.37 20.24
N TYR A 133 -8.85 15.44 19.36
CA TYR A 133 -8.27 15.30 18.02
C TYR A 133 -9.21 15.82 16.92
N PRO A 134 -8.69 16.45 15.84
CA PRO A 134 -7.29 16.77 15.60
C PRO A 134 -6.74 17.81 16.59
N LYS A 135 -5.51 17.61 17.06
CA LYS A 135 -4.84 18.51 17.98
C LYS A 135 -4.00 19.53 17.22
N ALA A 136 -3.91 20.75 17.74
CA ALA A 136 -3.21 21.85 17.07
C ALA A 136 -1.68 21.71 17.07
N ASN A 137 -1.10 21.13 18.14
CA ASN A 137 0.34 20.97 18.31
C ASN A 137 0.70 19.49 18.21
N THR A 138 1.02 19.04 16.99
CA THR A 138 1.34 17.64 16.68
C THR A 138 2.60 17.57 15.82
N TYR A 139 3.38 16.50 16.02
CA TYR A 139 4.49 16.17 15.14
C TYR A 139 4.03 15.35 13.93
N ASP A 140 2.79 14.84 13.93
CA ASP A 140 2.20 14.13 12.79
C ASP A 140 2.03 15.09 11.59
N PRO A 141 2.83 14.95 10.52
CA PRO A 141 2.69 15.81 9.34
C PRO A 141 1.46 15.45 8.50
N ARG A 142 0.76 14.37 8.83
CA ARG A 142 -0.43 13.86 8.16
C ARG A 142 -1.65 13.92 9.07
N HIS A 143 -1.67 14.89 9.99
CA HIS A 143 -2.75 15.15 10.94
C HIS A 143 -4.01 15.75 10.30
N PHE A 144 -4.44 15.17 9.18
CA PHE A 144 -5.56 15.63 8.39
C PHE A 144 -6.85 15.20 9.07
N VAL A 145 -7.78 16.12 9.30
CA VAL A 145 -9.09 15.76 9.89
C VAL A 145 -9.82 14.68 9.08
N THR A 146 -9.49 14.55 7.80
CA THR A 146 -10.06 13.55 6.90
C THR A 146 -9.79 12.11 7.32
N ILE A 147 -8.79 11.85 8.17
CA ILE A 147 -8.52 10.53 8.76
C ILE A 147 -9.14 10.33 10.14
N LYS A 148 -9.80 11.35 10.72
CA LYS A 148 -10.40 11.24 12.05
C LYS A 148 -11.44 10.13 12.11
N GLY A 149 -11.32 9.25 13.09
CA GLY A 149 -12.29 8.17 13.32
C GLY A 149 -12.37 7.11 12.21
N ARG A 150 -11.39 7.09 11.29
CA ARG A 150 -11.34 6.07 10.24
C ARG A 150 -11.11 4.67 10.81
N ALA A 151 -10.37 4.52 11.89
CA ALA A 151 -10.09 3.22 12.50
C ALA A 151 -10.12 3.31 14.02
N THR A 152 -11.22 2.89 14.66
CA THR A 152 -11.40 2.91 16.12
C THR A 152 -10.83 1.68 16.83
N THR A 153 -10.61 0.61 16.08
CA THR A 153 -10.12 -0.69 16.57
C THR A 153 -8.93 -1.19 15.76
N THR A 154 -8.18 -2.16 16.31
CA THR A 154 -7.07 -2.81 15.62
C THR A 154 -7.48 -3.34 14.26
N ASN A 155 -8.58 -4.07 14.13
CA ASN A 155 -9.03 -4.65 12.85
C ASN A 155 -9.37 -3.56 11.84
N SER A 156 -9.97 -2.46 12.30
CA SER A 156 -10.34 -1.34 11.44
C SER A 156 -9.14 -0.56 10.85
N LEU A 157 -7.90 -0.82 11.31
CA LEU A 157 -6.68 -0.33 10.67
C LEU A 157 -6.43 -1.01 9.31
N GLY A 158 -6.97 -2.21 9.09
CA GLY A 158 -6.89 -2.94 7.82
C GLY A 158 -7.50 -2.15 6.65
N GLY A 159 -6.75 -2.00 5.56
CA GLY A 159 -7.15 -1.22 4.39
C GLY A 159 -7.22 0.30 4.61
N LYS A 160 -6.94 0.79 5.83
CA LYS A 160 -7.01 2.23 6.18
C LYS A 160 -5.67 2.80 6.59
N TRP A 161 -4.98 2.15 7.52
CA TRP A 161 -3.61 2.48 7.89
C TRP A 161 -2.62 1.92 6.88
N ALA A 162 -2.78 0.63 6.56
CA ALA A 162 -2.00 -0.06 5.54
C ALA A 162 -2.93 -0.63 4.45
N PRO A 163 -2.46 -0.78 3.20
CA PRO A 163 -3.28 -1.34 2.12
C PRO A 163 -3.79 -2.76 2.38
N SER A 164 -3.07 -3.53 3.21
CA SER A 164 -3.48 -4.88 3.58
C SER A 164 -4.75 -4.86 4.43
N ALA A 165 -5.79 -5.58 3.99
CA ALA A 165 -7.03 -5.77 4.74
C ALA A 165 -6.83 -6.55 6.05
N THR A 166 -5.80 -7.42 6.13
CA THR A 166 -5.47 -8.22 7.33
C THR A 166 -4.54 -7.51 8.30
N TYR A 167 -4.06 -6.31 7.95
CA TYR A 167 -3.10 -5.57 8.75
C TYR A 167 -3.53 -5.45 10.22
N GLY A 168 -4.81 -5.11 10.45
CA GLY A 168 -5.36 -4.93 11.79
C GLY A 168 -5.37 -6.20 12.64
N GLU A 169 -5.67 -7.34 12.02
CA GLU A 169 -5.65 -8.65 12.69
C GLU A 169 -4.22 -9.04 13.09
N GLU A 170 -3.24 -8.70 12.25
CA GLU A 170 -1.82 -8.93 12.54
C GLU A 170 -1.35 -8.09 13.73
N ILE A 171 -1.83 -6.84 13.85
CA ILE A 171 -1.62 -6.00 15.04
C ILE A 171 -2.26 -6.63 16.28
N GLY A 172 -3.52 -7.08 16.18
CA GLY A 172 -4.21 -7.76 17.28
C GLY A 172 -3.45 -8.99 17.77
N LYS A 173 -2.93 -9.84 16.85
CA LYS A 173 -2.13 -11.02 17.20
C LYS A 173 -0.81 -10.68 17.88
N LEU A 174 -0.13 -9.62 17.44
CA LEU A 174 1.09 -9.17 18.12
C LEU A 174 0.78 -8.63 19.52
N TYR A 175 -0.34 -7.91 19.67
CA TYR A 175 -0.78 -7.40 20.97
C TYR A 175 -1.14 -8.54 21.94
N MET A 176 -1.83 -9.58 21.46
CA MET A 176 -2.08 -10.80 22.22
C MET A 176 -0.78 -11.52 22.60
N SER A 177 0.19 -11.64 21.68
CA SER A 177 1.51 -12.22 22.01
C SER A 177 2.25 -11.40 23.07
N LEU A 178 2.08 -10.08 23.08
CA LEU A 178 2.64 -9.21 24.10
C LEU A 178 1.96 -9.46 25.46
N MET A 179 0.63 -9.49 25.50
CA MET A 179 -0.14 -9.76 26.72
C MET A 179 0.16 -11.14 27.32
N ASP A 180 0.22 -12.18 26.47
CA ASP A 180 0.59 -13.54 26.87
C ASP A 180 1.99 -13.58 27.51
N SER A 181 2.98 -12.94 26.89
CA SER A 181 4.34 -12.85 27.44
C SER A 181 4.42 -12.08 28.76
N ALA A 182 3.44 -11.22 29.02
CA ALA A 182 3.31 -10.45 30.25
C ALA A 182 2.56 -11.20 31.35
N GLY A 183 2.00 -12.38 31.05
CA GLY A 183 1.15 -13.15 31.97
C GLY A 183 -0.23 -12.53 32.17
N VAL A 184 -0.70 -11.71 31.22
CA VAL A 184 -2.02 -11.09 31.25
C VAL A 184 -3.03 -12.08 30.67
N THR A 185 -3.98 -12.53 31.49
CA THR A 185 -5.14 -13.30 31.07
C THR A 185 -6.18 -12.36 30.51
N PHE A 186 -6.48 -12.45 29.21
CA PHE A 186 -7.59 -11.73 28.59
C PHE A 186 -8.79 -12.68 28.50
N GLU A 187 -9.97 -12.17 28.86
CA GLU A 187 -11.22 -12.87 28.60
C GLU A 187 -11.35 -13.08 27.09
N LYS A 188 -11.34 -14.34 26.64
CA LYS A 188 -12.08 -14.67 25.42
C LYS A 188 -13.53 -14.40 25.78
N ASP A 189 -14.27 -13.70 24.93
CA ASP A 189 -15.71 -13.50 25.11
C ASP A 189 -16.40 -14.87 25.27
N GLU A 190 -16.48 -15.35 26.50
CA GLU A 190 -17.42 -16.32 27.02
C GLU A 190 -18.31 -15.48 27.92
N ASP A 191 -19.50 -15.13 27.43
CA ASP A 191 -20.66 -14.69 28.23
C ASP A 191 -21.83 -14.60 27.23
N GLU A 192 -23.06 -15.05 27.49
CA GLU A 192 -23.67 -15.68 28.64
C GLU A 192 -24.87 -16.46 28.07
N ASP A 193 -24.98 -17.74 28.41
CA ASP A 193 -26.17 -18.55 28.18
C ASP A 193 -27.37 -17.94 28.91
N LEU A 194 -28.30 -17.36 28.15
CA LEU A 194 -29.59 -16.90 28.68
C LEU A 194 -30.76 -17.27 27.78
N TRP A 195 -30.85 -18.51 27.29
CA TRP A 195 -32.14 -19.08 26.89
C TRP A 195 -32.23 -20.54 27.33
N GLU A 196 -33.12 -20.79 28.30
CA GLU A 196 -33.52 -22.09 28.84
C GLU A 196 -33.84 -23.11 27.73
N ASP A 197 -33.26 -24.30 27.91
CA ASP A 197 -33.70 -25.64 27.51
C ASP A 197 -34.81 -25.75 26.45
N VAL A 198 -34.40 -26.10 25.23
CA VAL A 198 -35.15 -27.08 24.43
C VAL A 198 -34.14 -28.07 23.85
N GLU A 199 -34.21 -29.29 24.37
CA GLU A 199 -33.45 -30.47 23.94
C GLU A 199 -33.58 -30.69 22.42
N ASP A 200 -32.44 -30.75 21.72
CA ASP A 200 -32.24 -31.64 20.57
C ASP A 200 -30.72 -31.81 20.34
N GLU A 201 -30.26 -33.05 20.46
CA GLU A 201 -28.87 -33.47 20.32
C GLU A 201 -28.32 -33.22 18.90
N GLU A 202 -27.27 -32.39 18.75
CA GLU A 202 -26.28 -32.53 17.68
C GLU A 202 -24.98 -31.74 17.97
N ASP A 203 -23.88 -32.49 18.19
CA ASP A 203 -22.45 -32.15 18.25
C ASP A 203 -22.03 -30.66 18.20
N THR A 204 -21.59 -30.14 19.35
CA THR A 204 -21.20 -28.73 19.56
C THR A 204 -19.70 -28.44 19.40
N SER A 205 -18.91 -29.27 18.71
CA SER A 205 -17.44 -29.08 18.63
C SER A 205 -16.77 -29.08 17.23
N ALA A 206 -17.50 -29.31 16.13
CA ALA A 206 -16.86 -29.48 14.83
C ALA A 206 -16.38 -28.16 14.18
N ALA A 207 -15.06 -27.99 14.09
CA ALA A 207 -14.44 -26.89 13.33
C ALA A 207 -14.73 -27.02 11.82
N PRO A 208 -14.85 -25.89 11.08
CA PRO A 208 -15.07 -25.93 9.63
C PRO A 208 -13.96 -26.69 8.90
N ASN A 209 -14.34 -27.74 8.17
CA ASN A 209 -13.45 -28.52 7.31
C ASN A 209 -14.16 -28.85 5.99
N PRO A 210 -14.29 -27.87 5.08
CA PRO A 210 -15.00 -28.02 3.83
C PRO A 210 -14.27 -28.92 2.82
N GLY A 211 -12.98 -29.20 3.05
CA GLY A 211 -12.22 -30.15 2.24
C GLY A 211 -10.74 -30.18 2.59
N THR A 212 -10.01 -31.02 1.84
CA THR A 212 -8.56 -31.10 2.00
C THR A 212 -7.92 -29.77 1.62
N VAL A 213 -7.21 -29.16 2.57
CA VAL A 213 -6.45 -27.93 2.32
C VAL A 213 -5.39 -28.22 1.26
N GLU A 214 -5.32 -27.36 0.25
CA GLU A 214 -4.22 -27.36 -0.69
C GLU A 214 -2.91 -27.13 0.05
N LYS A 215 -1.89 -27.92 -0.31
CA LYS A 215 -0.54 -27.67 0.18
C LYS A 215 0.13 -26.65 -0.71
N LYS A 216 0.59 -25.54 -0.11
CA LYS A 216 1.47 -24.57 -0.78
C LYS A 216 2.62 -25.31 -1.48
N PRO A 217 2.85 -25.08 -2.80
CA PRO A 217 3.99 -25.65 -3.51
C PRO A 217 5.34 -25.21 -2.94
N ALA A 218 6.40 -25.95 -3.25
CA ALA A 218 7.76 -25.59 -2.85
C ALA A 218 8.25 -24.31 -3.55
N ASP A 219 9.19 -23.61 -2.90
CA ASP A 219 9.74 -22.35 -3.39
C ASP A 219 10.54 -22.53 -4.69
N LEU A 220 10.51 -21.51 -5.54
CA LEU A 220 11.35 -21.45 -6.74
C LEU A 220 12.81 -21.17 -6.37
N SER A 221 13.72 -21.87 -7.05
CA SER A 221 15.13 -21.49 -7.09
C SER A 221 15.29 -20.28 -8.01
N ILE A 222 15.57 -19.12 -7.45
CA ILE A 222 15.71 -17.85 -8.18
C ILE A 222 17.08 -17.25 -7.87
N GLU A 223 17.83 -16.92 -8.91
CA GLU A 223 19.11 -16.24 -8.76
C GLU A 223 18.94 -14.72 -8.60
N GLU A 224 19.79 -14.11 -7.78
CA GLU A 224 19.89 -12.65 -7.70
C GLU A 224 20.63 -12.07 -8.91
N ALA A 225 20.15 -10.92 -9.40
CA ALA A 225 20.87 -10.14 -10.39
C ALA A 225 22.18 -9.62 -9.79
N ILE A 226 23.25 -9.68 -10.58
CA ILE A 226 24.55 -9.13 -10.16
C ILE A 226 24.36 -7.62 -9.96
N LYS A 227 24.73 -7.14 -8.78
CA LYS A 227 24.65 -5.72 -8.43
C LYS A 227 25.55 -4.88 -9.32
N LEU A 228 25.17 -3.60 -9.48
CA LEU A 228 25.95 -2.62 -10.22
C LEU A 228 27.42 -2.61 -9.75
N PRO A 229 28.38 -2.53 -10.69
CA PRO A 229 29.79 -2.56 -10.36
C PRO A 229 30.16 -1.30 -9.59
N GLU A 230 30.98 -1.48 -8.56
CA GLU A 230 31.52 -0.37 -7.78
C GLU A 230 32.35 0.55 -8.67
N LYS A 231 32.37 1.84 -8.30
CA LYS A 231 33.23 2.83 -8.93
C LYS A 231 34.69 2.38 -8.81
N ILE A 232 35.45 2.54 -9.87
CA ILE A 232 36.90 2.45 -9.84
C ILE A 232 37.39 3.62 -8.99
N THR A 233 37.66 3.34 -7.72
CA THR A 233 38.12 4.34 -6.75
C THR A 233 39.61 4.54 -6.89
N ASN A 234 40.02 5.80 -7.01
CA ASN A 234 41.42 6.21 -6.87
C ASN A 234 41.83 6.38 -5.39
N ASP A 235 41.00 5.97 -4.42
CA ASP A 235 41.31 6.14 -3.00
C ASP A 235 40.77 4.99 -2.14
N THR A 236 41.69 4.13 -1.69
CA THR A 236 42.00 3.81 -0.28
C THR A 236 42.89 2.57 -0.18
N SER A 237 43.69 2.59 0.88
CA SER A 237 44.50 1.53 1.48
C SER A 237 44.05 0.09 1.21
N GLY A 238 44.85 -0.65 0.45
CA GLY A 238 44.76 -2.10 0.33
C GLY A 238 46.18 -2.65 0.26
N THR A 239 46.68 -3.10 1.40
CA THR A 239 47.90 -3.88 1.53
C THR A 239 47.75 -5.18 0.73
N ASP A 240 48.56 -5.34 -0.32
CA ASP A 240 48.90 -6.68 -0.80
C ASP A 240 50.41 -6.81 -0.90
N SER A 241 50.92 -7.51 0.10
CA SER A 241 52.29 -7.98 0.24
C SER A 241 52.56 -9.07 -0.80
N SER A 242 53.14 -8.68 -1.93
CA SER A 242 54.02 -9.59 -2.67
C SER A 242 55.36 -8.90 -2.90
N GLN A 243 56.24 -9.07 -1.90
CA GLN A 243 57.66 -8.80 -2.06
C GLN A 243 58.22 -9.76 -3.11
N GLY A 244 58.43 -9.26 -4.33
CA GLY A 244 59.47 -9.75 -5.22
C GLY A 244 60.80 -9.21 -4.73
N SER A 245 61.70 -10.12 -4.36
CA SER A 245 63.05 -9.84 -3.87
C SER A 245 63.87 -9.02 -4.87
N GLY A 246 64.12 -7.75 -4.52
CA GLY A 246 65.07 -6.85 -5.17
C GLY A 246 65.13 -5.55 -4.40
N ASN A 247 66.16 -5.36 -3.58
CA ASN A 247 66.42 -4.13 -2.84
C ASN A 247 66.68 -2.97 -3.80
N ASP A 248 65.63 -2.22 -4.15
CA ASP A 248 65.70 -0.79 -4.42
C ASP A 248 64.28 -0.26 -4.18
N SER A 249 64.12 0.62 -3.18
CA SER A 249 62.84 1.29 -2.94
C SER A 249 62.40 1.98 -4.23
N PRO A 250 61.14 1.82 -4.68
CA PRO A 250 60.69 2.43 -5.92
C PRO A 250 60.85 3.95 -5.89
N ASN A 251 60.73 4.58 -4.72
CA ASN A 251 61.09 5.98 -4.54
C ASN A 251 62.62 6.13 -4.52
N ILE A 252 63.20 6.48 -5.66
CA ILE A 252 64.64 6.62 -5.85
C ILE A 252 65.01 8.11 -5.93
N THR A 253 66.03 8.56 -5.22
CA THR A 253 66.56 9.93 -5.36
C THR A 253 68.01 9.85 -5.83
N SER A 254 68.38 10.69 -6.80
CA SER A 254 69.72 10.69 -7.38
C SER A 254 70.20 12.10 -7.68
N THR A 255 71.47 12.35 -7.38
CA THR A 255 72.20 13.57 -7.77
C THR A 255 72.62 13.57 -9.24
N ILE A 256 72.48 12.44 -9.95
CA ILE A 256 72.77 12.30 -11.39
C ILE A 256 71.47 12.26 -12.20
N GLY A 257 70.58 11.32 -11.87
CA GLY A 257 69.25 11.20 -12.46
C GLY A 257 69.25 10.72 -13.91
N TRP A 258 68.32 11.27 -14.71
CA TRP A 258 68.08 10.88 -16.09
C TRP A 258 69.23 11.27 -17.03
N LYS A 259 69.69 10.32 -17.86
CA LYS A 259 70.72 10.54 -18.88
C LYS A 259 70.30 9.93 -20.22
N ASN A 260 70.36 10.74 -21.28
CA ASN A 260 70.21 10.26 -22.64
C ASN A 260 71.57 9.82 -23.19
N VAL A 261 71.68 8.58 -23.65
CA VAL A 261 72.88 8.01 -24.29
C VAL A 261 72.44 7.34 -25.58
N ASP A 262 72.94 7.84 -26.71
CA ASP A 262 72.64 7.33 -28.05
C ASP A 262 71.14 7.20 -28.33
N GLY A 263 70.35 8.21 -27.92
CA GLY A 263 68.90 8.25 -28.11
C GLY A 263 68.08 7.45 -27.09
N ASN A 264 68.73 6.70 -26.19
CA ASN A 264 68.07 5.92 -25.15
C ASN A 264 68.18 6.62 -23.79
N TRP A 265 67.09 6.62 -23.02
CA TRP A 265 67.08 7.18 -21.67
C TRP A 265 67.40 6.11 -20.63
N TYR A 266 68.23 6.47 -19.66
CA TYR A 266 68.60 5.66 -18.50
C TYR A 266 68.47 6.51 -17.24
N TYR A 267 68.23 5.88 -16.09
CA TYR A 267 68.31 6.56 -14.79
C TYR A 267 69.56 6.10 -14.04
N TYR A 268 70.45 7.03 -13.71
CA TYR A 268 71.68 6.75 -12.95
C TYR A 268 71.47 7.11 -11.47
N LYS A 269 71.86 6.21 -10.57
CA LYS A 269 71.92 6.42 -9.12
C LYS A 269 73.10 7.34 -8.76
N SER A 270 73.12 7.89 -7.54
CA SER A 270 74.22 8.77 -7.07
C SER A 270 75.59 8.10 -7.05
N ASP A 271 75.65 6.77 -7.06
CA ASP A 271 76.87 5.96 -7.12
C ASP A 271 77.34 5.63 -8.55
N GLU A 272 76.80 6.33 -9.56
CA GLU A 272 77.08 6.16 -10.99
C GLU A 272 76.60 4.83 -11.60
N THR A 273 75.87 3.99 -10.87
CA THR A 273 75.25 2.78 -11.41
C THR A 273 73.87 3.05 -12.03
N LYS A 274 73.42 2.18 -12.95
CA LYS A 274 72.08 2.29 -13.56
C LYS A 274 71.00 1.71 -12.63
N ALA A 275 69.80 2.27 -12.70
CA ALA A 275 68.59 1.66 -12.16
C ALA A 275 67.95 0.68 -13.16
N PHE A 276 67.20 -0.30 -12.64
CA PHE A 276 66.49 -1.35 -13.37
C PHE A 276 65.09 -1.54 -12.76
N GLY A 277 64.15 -2.08 -13.53
CA GLY A 277 62.78 -2.33 -13.08
C GLY A 277 61.98 -1.04 -12.83
N TRP A 278 60.99 -1.13 -11.94
CA TRP A 278 60.11 -0.02 -11.59
C TRP A 278 60.82 1.00 -10.70
N ILE A 279 60.80 2.27 -11.12
CA ILE A 279 61.25 3.40 -10.30
C ILE A 279 60.25 4.53 -10.29
N LYS A 280 60.37 5.39 -9.29
CA LYS A 280 59.57 6.60 -9.05
C LYS A 280 60.50 7.72 -8.56
N PRO A 281 61.31 8.31 -9.46
CA PRO A 281 62.31 9.30 -9.10
C PRO A 281 61.74 10.67 -8.73
N ASP A 282 60.49 10.91 -9.11
CA ASP A 282 59.70 12.11 -8.84
C ASP A 282 58.25 11.73 -8.46
N SER A 283 57.25 12.33 -9.11
CA SER A 283 55.84 11.99 -8.90
C SER A 283 55.35 10.84 -9.80
N ASN A 284 56.10 10.45 -10.82
CA ASN A 284 55.69 9.50 -11.85
C ASN A 284 56.45 8.18 -11.76
N TRP A 285 55.76 7.09 -12.12
CA TRP A 285 56.36 5.76 -12.24
C TRP A 285 56.96 5.56 -13.63
N TYR A 286 58.11 4.90 -13.70
CA TYR A 286 58.82 4.54 -14.92
C TYR A 286 59.31 3.09 -14.81
N TYR A 287 59.56 2.45 -15.96
CA TYR A 287 60.18 1.14 -16.01
C TYR A 287 61.48 1.18 -16.80
N LEU A 288 62.54 0.63 -16.22
CA LEU A 288 63.83 0.44 -16.86
C LEU A 288 63.99 -1.05 -17.17
N ASP A 289 64.25 -1.38 -18.42
CA ASP A 289 64.42 -2.76 -18.89
C ASP A 289 65.41 -3.52 -18.01
N ASP A 290 65.03 -4.70 -17.52
CA ASP A 290 65.81 -5.46 -16.55
C ASP A 290 67.17 -5.96 -17.11
N ALA A 291 67.34 -6.00 -18.44
CA ALA A 291 68.56 -6.48 -19.06
C ALA A 291 69.61 -5.38 -19.25
N ASP A 292 69.21 -4.17 -19.64
CA ASP A 292 70.16 -3.11 -20.02
C ASP A 292 69.90 -1.71 -19.40
N GLY A 293 68.79 -1.58 -18.67
CA GLY A 293 68.39 -0.37 -17.95
C GLY A 293 67.78 0.72 -18.83
N LYS A 294 67.43 0.42 -20.09
CA LYS A 294 66.77 1.38 -20.98
C LYS A 294 65.36 1.67 -20.50
N MET A 295 64.97 2.93 -20.50
CA MET A 295 63.61 3.34 -20.18
C MET A 295 62.62 2.82 -21.23
N VAL A 296 61.62 2.07 -20.75
CA VAL A 296 60.56 1.50 -21.58
C VAL A 296 59.49 2.55 -21.90
N ARG A 297 58.96 2.48 -23.12
CA ARG A 297 57.82 3.27 -23.62
C ARG A 297 56.83 2.33 -24.29
N GLY A 298 55.56 2.73 -24.34
CA GLY A 298 54.47 1.94 -24.90
C GLY A 298 54.03 0.81 -23.98
N TRP A 299 53.54 -0.28 -24.56
CA TRP A 299 53.02 -1.44 -23.82
C TRP A 299 54.12 -2.21 -23.11
N LEU A 300 53.91 -2.48 -21.83
CA LEU A 300 54.77 -3.32 -20.99
C LEU A 300 53.96 -4.46 -20.40
N LYS A 301 54.40 -5.70 -20.62
CA LYS A 301 53.91 -6.86 -19.87
C LYS A 301 54.90 -7.21 -18.78
N ASN A 302 54.54 -6.98 -17.53
CA ASN A 302 55.37 -7.30 -16.36
C ASN A 302 54.55 -8.12 -15.36
N ASN A 303 55.08 -9.26 -14.90
CA ASN A 303 54.40 -10.16 -13.95
C ASN A 303 52.95 -10.53 -14.36
N ASN A 304 52.75 -10.88 -15.63
CA ASN A 304 51.44 -11.19 -16.24
C ASN A 304 50.40 -10.05 -16.21
N LYS A 305 50.82 -8.82 -15.88
CA LYS A 305 50.00 -7.62 -15.92
C LYS A 305 50.46 -6.72 -17.07
N TRP A 306 49.52 -6.00 -17.67
CA TRP A 306 49.79 -5.05 -18.74
C TRP A 306 49.79 -3.63 -18.19
N TYR A 307 50.76 -2.84 -18.62
CA TYR A 307 50.95 -1.43 -18.30
C TYR A 307 51.19 -0.65 -19.59
N TYR A 308 51.02 0.66 -19.54
CA TYR A 308 51.37 1.54 -20.64
C TYR A 308 52.22 2.71 -20.15
N LEU A 309 53.38 2.89 -20.77
CA LEU A 309 54.31 3.99 -20.50
C LEU A 309 54.18 4.99 -21.65
N ASP A 310 53.92 6.26 -21.37
CA ASP A 310 53.74 7.26 -22.42
C ASP A 310 55.06 7.63 -23.12
N GLU A 311 55.02 8.63 -24.01
CA GLU A 311 56.21 9.08 -24.74
C GLU A 311 57.32 9.63 -23.81
N SER A 312 56.97 10.10 -22.61
CA SER A 312 57.94 10.50 -21.59
C SER A 312 58.51 9.31 -20.82
N GLY A 313 57.91 8.12 -20.96
CA GLY A 313 58.19 6.92 -20.18
C GLY A 313 57.38 6.82 -18.90
N ALA A 314 56.53 7.81 -18.60
CA ALA A 314 55.71 7.83 -17.40
C ALA A 314 54.55 6.83 -17.54
N MET A 315 54.32 6.06 -16.49
CA MET A 315 53.25 5.08 -16.41
C MET A 315 51.88 5.76 -16.40
N ILE A 316 51.00 5.30 -17.28
CA ILE A 316 49.64 5.76 -17.38
C ILE A 316 48.76 5.08 -16.33
N THR A 317 47.89 5.88 -15.72
CA THR A 317 46.72 5.45 -14.94
C THR A 317 45.48 6.11 -15.53
N GLY A 318 44.30 5.49 -15.36
CA GLY A 318 43.05 6.01 -15.90
C GLY A 318 42.90 5.77 -17.40
N TRP A 319 42.02 6.54 -18.04
CA TRP A 319 41.67 6.39 -19.46
C TRP A 319 42.78 6.90 -20.38
N LYS A 320 43.12 6.11 -21.41
CA LYS A 320 44.08 6.50 -22.45
C LYS A 320 43.66 5.98 -23.82
N LEU A 321 43.67 6.87 -24.80
CA LEU A 321 43.52 6.53 -26.21
C LEU A 321 44.88 6.08 -26.76
N ILE A 322 44.96 4.85 -27.26
CA ILE A 322 46.16 4.22 -27.83
C ILE A 322 45.75 3.57 -29.15
N ASP A 323 46.39 3.96 -30.25
CA ASP A 323 46.10 3.44 -31.60
C ASP A 323 44.60 3.44 -31.94
N SER A 324 43.94 4.57 -31.67
CA SER A 324 42.50 4.80 -31.90
C SER A 324 41.56 3.91 -31.07
N LYS A 325 42.02 3.31 -29.97
CA LYS A 325 41.20 2.55 -29.02
C LYS A 325 41.40 3.05 -27.60
N TRP A 326 40.32 3.14 -26.83
CA TRP A 326 40.40 3.50 -25.41
C TRP A 326 40.76 2.30 -24.56
N TYR A 327 41.70 2.51 -23.64
CA TYR A 327 42.08 1.55 -22.60
C TYR A 327 41.94 2.24 -21.24
N LEU A 328 41.68 1.44 -20.21
CA LEU A 328 41.59 1.91 -18.84
C LEU A 328 42.64 1.19 -17.99
N PHE A 329 43.41 1.98 -17.25
CA PHE A 329 44.42 1.49 -16.32
C PHE A 329 43.98 1.82 -14.89
N ASP A 330 44.12 0.88 -13.97
CA ASP A 330 43.84 1.12 -12.57
C ASP A 330 44.87 2.10 -11.96
N LYS A 331 44.70 2.43 -10.67
CA LYS A 331 45.61 3.32 -9.94
C LYS A 331 47.07 2.81 -9.85
N ASN A 332 47.29 1.51 -10.05
CA ASN A 332 48.61 0.89 -10.08
C ASN A 332 49.16 0.79 -11.52
N GLY A 333 48.45 1.34 -12.50
CA GLY A 333 48.80 1.29 -13.93
C GLY A 333 48.50 -0.05 -14.60
N ILE A 334 47.74 -0.94 -13.93
CA ILE A 334 47.37 -2.24 -14.50
C ILE A 334 46.18 -2.05 -15.43
N MET A 335 46.31 -2.49 -16.67
CA MET A 335 45.24 -2.48 -17.67
C MET A 335 44.06 -3.34 -17.20
N THR A 336 42.84 -2.78 -17.26
CA THR A 336 41.61 -3.45 -16.85
C THR A 336 40.87 -4.08 -18.04
N THR A 337 40.02 -5.06 -17.74
CA THR A 337 39.15 -5.77 -18.71
C THR A 337 37.75 -5.99 -18.09
N GLY A 338 36.75 -6.32 -18.89
CA GLY A 338 35.36 -6.52 -18.46
C GLY A 338 34.62 -5.19 -18.26
N VAL A 339 33.54 -5.21 -17.47
CA VAL A 339 32.77 -4.00 -17.15
C VAL A 339 33.52 -3.16 -16.11
N GLN A 340 33.65 -1.87 -16.41
CA GLN A 340 34.40 -0.89 -15.63
C GLN A 340 33.52 0.35 -15.40
N ASN A 341 33.41 0.81 -14.16
CA ASN A 341 32.61 1.97 -13.78
C ASN A 341 33.52 3.12 -13.34
N ASP A 342 33.54 4.22 -14.07
CA ASP A 342 34.40 5.38 -13.73
C ASP A 342 33.72 6.38 -12.76
N GLY A 343 32.51 6.06 -12.30
CA GLY A 343 31.68 6.89 -11.43
C GLY A 343 30.70 7.80 -12.18
N ASN A 344 30.83 7.94 -13.49
CA ASN A 344 29.90 8.66 -14.34
C ASN A 344 29.18 7.73 -15.32
N SER A 345 29.88 6.73 -15.86
CA SER A 345 29.31 5.76 -16.78
C SER A 345 30.07 4.43 -16.66
N SER A 346 29.42 3.36 -17.10
CA SER A 346 30.05 2.05 -17.19
C SER A 346 30.48 1.78 -18.62
N TYR A 347 31.55 1.03 -18.80
CA TYR A 347 32.16 0.72 -20.10
C TYR A 347 32.62 -0.73 -20.12
N TYR A 348 32.63 -1.36 -21.29
CA TYR A 348 33.13 -2.72 -21.44
C TYR A 348 34.48 -2.73 -22.17
N LEU A 349 35.49 -3.29 -21.51
CA LEU A 349 36.85 -3.45 -22.01
C LEU A 349 37.02 -4.93 -22.39
N ASP A 350 37.33 -5.24 -23.64
CA ASP A 350 37.47 -6.63 -24.09
C ASP A 350 38.71 -7.33 -23.49
N LYS A 351 38.97 -8.58 -23.88
CA LYS A 351 40.14 -9.35 -23.39
C LYS A 351 41.49 -8.71 -23.73
N SER A 352 41.53 -7.85 -24.75
CA SER A 352 42.72 -7.06 -25.10
C SER A 352 42.83 -5.77 -24.28
N GLY A 353 41.82 -5.44 -23.48
CA GLY A 353 41.69 -4.20 -22.73
C GLY A 353 41.12 -3.05 -23.54
N ALA A 354 40.74 -3.27 -24.81
CA ALA A 354 40.18 -2.23 -25.65
C ALA A 354 38.69 -2.03 -25.34
N MET A 355 38.26 -0.77 -25.22
CA MET A 355 36.87 -0.40 -25.03
C MET A 355 36.05 -0.66 -26.30
N ILE A 356 34.86 -1.25 -26.14
CA ILE A 356 33.91 -1.44 -27.23
C ILE A 356 33.01 -0.20 -27.36
N GLU A 357 32.89 0.36 -28.56
CA GLU A 357 32.19 1.63 -28.80
C GLU A 357 30.94 1.54 -29.70
N GLU A 358 30.75 0.40 -30.37
CA GLU A 358 29.64 0.18 -31.30
C GLU A 358 28.30 0.14 -30.56
N GLN A 359 27.35 1.00 -30.92
CA GLN A 359 26.06 1.11 -30.25
C GLN A 359 25.15 -0.11 -30.50
N GLY A 360 24.23 -0.34 -29.57
CA GLY A 360 23.20 -1.37 -29.62
C GLY A 360 23.60 -2.68 -28.93
N TRP A 361 22.86 -3.74 -29.25
CA TRP A 361 23.13 -5.07 -28.72
C TRP A 361 24.44 -5.63 -29.25
N LYS A 362 25.31 -6.04 -28.33
CA LYS A 362 26.56 -6.72 -28.65
C LYS A 362 26.62 -8.05 -27.90
N LYS A 363 26.91 -9.13 -28.62
CA LYS A 363 27.28 -10.39 -27.99
C LYS A 363 28.77 -10.39 -27.75
N VAL A 364 29.17 -10.49 -26.49
CA VAL A 364 30.57 -10.60 -26.06
C VAL A 364 30.73 -11.90 -25.31
N GLU A 365 31.61 -12.77 -25.82
CA GLU A 365 31.65 -14.18 -25.42
C GLU A 365 30.26 -14.83 -25.58
N ASP A 366 29.66 -15.30 -24.49
CA ASP A 366 28.32 -15.86 -24.44
C ASP A 366 27.28 -14.95 -23.77
N LYS A 367 27.62 -13.67 -23.55
CA LYS A 367 26.76 -12.69 -22.89
C LYS A 367 26.32 -11.60 -23.86
N TRP A 368 25.05 -11.21 -23.77
CA TRP A 368 24.56 -10.02 -24.47
C TRP A 368 24.71 -8.79 -23.58
N ILE A 369 25.26 -7.72 -24.12
CA ILE A 369 25.34 -6.40 -23.50
C ILE A 369 24.66 -5.37 -24.41
N TYR A 370 24.31 -4.22 -23.85
CA TYR A 370 23.76 -3.11 -24.63
C TYR A 370 24.62 -1.85 -24.49
N LEU A 371 25.04 -1.28 -25.61
CA LEU A 371 25.92 -0.11 -25.66
C LEU A 371 25.14 1.12 -26.15
N GLU A 372 25.17 2.19 -25.36
CA GLU A 372 24.67 3.50 -25.72
C GLU A 372 25.75 4.34 -26.41
N LYS A 373 25.39 5.57 -26.79
CA LYS A 373 26.31 6.50 -27.46
C LYS A 373 27.62 6.69 -26.67
N GLY A 374 28.74 6.50 -27.37
CA GLY A 374 30.08 6.66 -26.81
C GLY A 374 30.59 5.43 -26.04
N GLY A 375 30.07 4.22 -26.34
CA GLY A 375 30.54 2.98 -25.73
C GLY A 375 30.10 2.74 -24.29
N LYS A 376 29.15 3.54 -23.80
CA LYS A 376 28.60 3.40 -22.45
C LYS A 376 27.74 2.15 -22.39
N ILE A 377 28.01 1.26 -21.45
CA ILE A 377 27.15 0.11 -21.25
C ILE A 377 25.91 0.52 -20.47
N LYS A 378 24.75 0.11 -20.98
CA LYS A 378 23.49 0.24 -20.27
C LYS A 378 23.46 -0.80 -19.16
N LEU A 379 23.28 -0.33 -17.92
CA LEU A 379 22.98 -1.17 -16.76
C LEU A 379 21.55 -0.90 -16.27
N GLY A 380 21.00 -1.88 -15.57
CA GLY A 380 19.63 -1.88 -15.09
C GLY A 380 18.60 -2.02 -16.20
N TRP A 381 17.42 -1.45 -15.99
CA TRP A 381 16.29 -1.54 -16.92
C TRP A 381 16.53 -0.78 -18.23
N LEU A 382 16.28 -1.45 -19.35
CA LEU A 382 16.31 -0.91 -20.71
C LEU A 382 14.95 -1.15 -21.38
N LYS A 383 14.34 -0.10 -21.93
CA LYS A 383 13.16 -0.21 -22.80
C LYS A 383 13.58 0.00 -24.24
N GLU A 384 13.38 -1.01 -25.08
CA GLU A 384 13.67 -0.93 -26.51
C GLU A 384 12.57 -1.63 -27.31
N ASN A 385 12.10 -1.00 -28.39
CA ASN A 385 11.05 -1.55 -29.28
C ASN A 385 9.80 -2.04 -28.53
N ASN A 386 9.39 -1.27 -27.51
CA ASN A 386 8.27 -1.58 -26.62
C ASN A 386 8.43 -2.87 -25.77
N ALA A 387 9.64 -3.42 -25.68
CA ALA A 387 9.99 -4.50 -24.76
C ALA A 387 10.94 -3.98 -23.67
N TRP A 388 10.87 -4.59 -22.49
CA TRP A 388 11.79 -4.31 -21.38
C TRP A 388 12.85 -5.41 -21.27
N TYR A 389 14.06 -5.02 -20.93
CA TYR A 389 15.22 -5.88 -20.68
C TYR A 389 15.89 -5.42 -19.39
N TYR A 390 16.69 -6.28 -18.77
CA TYR A 390 17.53 -5.92 -17.63
C TYR A 390 18.98 -6.33 -17.88
N LEU A 391 19.90 -5.38 -17.71
CA LEU A 391 21.34 -5.57 -17.85
C LEU A 391 21.95 -5.52 -16.45
N GLN A 392 22.41 -6.66 -15.95
CA GLN A 392 22.96 -6.76 -14.58
C GLN A 392 24.37 -6.16 -14.50
N GLY A 393 24.95 -6.04 -13.30
CA GLY A 393 26.15 -5.24 -13.09
C GLY A 393 27.43 -5.71 -13.79
N ASP A 394 27.50 -6.97 -14.23
CA ASP A 394 28.57 -7.43 -15.14
C ASP A 394 28.29 -7.10 -16.62
N GLY A 395 27.26 -6.27 -16.86
CA GLY A 395 26.81 -5.83 -18.17
C GLY A 395 25.86 -6.79 -18.88
N SER A 396 25.72 -8.02 -18.39
CA SER A 396 25.00 -9.05 -19.14
C SER A 396 23.50 -8.95 -19.01
N MET A 397 22.83 -9.28 -20.11
CA MET A 397 21.38 -9.34 -20.20
C MET A 397 20.84 -10.54 -19.42
N VAL A 398 19.86 -10.26 -18.56
CA VAL A 398 19.13 -11.26 -17.81
C VAL A 398 18.15 -12.01 -18.72
N ASN A 399 18.04 -13.32 -18.51
CA ASN A 399 16.98 -14.18 -19.03
C ASN A 399 16.43 -15.06 -17.88
N GLY A 400 15.32 -15.78 -18.12
CA GLY A 400 14.72 -16.66 -17.12
C GLY A 400 14.16 -15.93 -15.91
N LEU A 401 14.10 -16.60 -14.76
CA LEU A 401 13.66 -16.02 -13.49
C LEU A 401 14.82 -15.34 -12.78
N LYS A 402 14.63 -14.08 -12.37
CA LYS A 402 15.68 -13.32 -11.68
C LYS A 402 15.09 -12.48 -10.56
N ARG A 403 15.81 -12.39 -9.44
CA ARG A 403 15.51 -11.44 -8.37
C ARG A 403 16.29 -10.15 -8.61
N ILE A 404 15.57 -9.05 -8.78
CA ILE A 404 16.10 -7.71 -9.05
C ILE A 404 15.50 -6.80 -7.99
N ASP A 405 16.36 -6.16 -7.18
CA ASP A 405 15.95 -5.21 -6.13
C ASP A 405 14.86 -5.77 -5.19
N GLY A 406 15.01 -7.04 -4.79
CA GLY A 406 14.07 -7.74 -3.91
C GLY A 406 12.89 -8.40 -4.62
N GLN A 407 12.53 -7.94 -5.82
CA GLN A 407 11.38 -8.42 -6.59
C GLN A 407 11.77 -9.51 -7.60
N VAL A 408 10.84 -10.42 -7.89
CA VAL A 408 11.06 -11.50 -8.87
C VAL A 408 10.48 -11.10 -10.21
N TYR A 409 11.27 -11.21 -11.27
CA TYR A 409 10.87 -10.97 -12.66
C TYR A 409 11.12 -12.23 -13.49
N SER A 410 10.40 -12.34 -14.59
CA SER A 410 10.64 -13.38 -15.59
C SER A 410 10.97 -12.76 -16.94
N PHE A 411 11.92 -13.36 -17.63
CA PHE A 411 12.39 -12.95 -18.94
C PHE A 411 12.38 -14.14 -19.90
N TYR A 412 12.04 -13.89 -21.16
CA TYR A 412 12.24 -14.86 -22.24
C TYR A 412 13.74 -15.08 -22.51
N ASP A 413 14.09 -16.11 -23.28
CA ASP A 413 15.49 -16.44 -23.61
C ASP A 413 16.19 -15.31 -24.39
N ASN A 414 15.43 -14.51 -25.14
CA ASN A 414 15.92 -13.31 -25.82
C ASN A 414 15.99 -12.07 -24.90
N GLY A 415 15.73 -12.22 -23.60
CA GLY A 415 15.82 -11.20 -22.57
C GLY A 415 14.64 -10.25 -22.46
N THR A 416 13.57 -10.43 -23.25
CA THR A 416 12.38 -9.59 -23.08
C THR A 416 11.63 -9.97 -21.81
N MET A 417 11.27 -8.98 -21.01
CA MET A 417 10.54 -9.15 -19.76
C MET A 417 9.12 -9.67 -20.05
N GLN A 418 8.71 -10.70 -19.31
CA GLN A 418 7.40 -11.31 -19.38
C GLN A 418 6.42 -10.61 -18.43
N THR A 419 5.16 -10.53 -18.83
CA THR A 419 4.02 -10.15 -17.99
C THR A 419 2.92 -11.19 -18.17
N GLY A 420 1.96 -11.22 -17.26
CA GLY A 420 0.86 -12.19 -17.20
C GLY A 420 1.28 -13.54 -16.62
N TRP A 421 0.51 -14.57 -16.96
CA TRP A 421 0.65 -15.92 -16.43
C TRP A 421 1.85 -16.67 -17.01
N LYS A 422 2.63 -17.32 -16.14
CA LYS A 422 3.73 -18.22 -16.51
C LYS A 422 3.67 -19.50 -15.68
N SER A 423 3.82 -20.64 -16.36
CA SER A 423 3.95 -21.94 -15.70
C SER A 423 5.42 -22.32 -15.52
N VAL A 424 5.80 -22.70 -14.30
CA VAL A 424 7.15 -23.16 -13.94
C VAL A 424 7.00 -24.36 -13.01
N ASN A 425 7.63 -25.49 -13.36
CA ASN A 425 7.54 -26.75 -12.60
C ASN A 425 6.09 -27.14 -12.26
N SER A 426 5.19 -27.00 -13.24
CA SER A 426 3.74 -27.29 -13.12
C SER A 426 2.95 -26.39 -12.16
N ASN A 427 3.56 -25.31 -11.64
CA ASN A 427 2.88 -24.28 -10.86
C ASN A 427 2.75 -22.99 -11.66
N TRP A 428 1.65 -22.28 -11.48
CA TRP A 428 1.39 -21.02 -12.17
C TRP A 428 1.81 -19.84 -11.30
N TYR A 429 2.39 -18.83 -11.94
CA TYR A 429 2.81 -17.57 -11.35
C TYR A 429 2.26 -16.44 -12.21
N TYR A 430 1.93 -15.31 -11.60
CA TYR A 430 1.45 -14.13 -12.31
C TYR A 430 2.45 -13.00 -12.21
N PHE A 431 2.85 -12.43 -13.35
CA PHE A 431 3.71 -11.26 -13.41
C PHE A 431 2.85 -10.05 -13.77
N LYS A 432 2.82 -9.04 -12.91
CA LYS A 432 2.00 -7.83 -13.09
C LYS A 432 2.39 -7.10 -14.38
N SER A 433 1.62 -6.08 -14.78
CA SER A 433 1.98 -5.21 -15.92
C SER A 433 3.33 -4.51 -15.75
N SER A 434 3.77 -4.30 -14.50
CA SER A 434 5.12 -3.81 -14.15
C SER A 434 6.23 -4.88 -14.26
N GLY A 435 5.88 -6.14 -14.53
CA GLY A 435 6.79 -7.28 -14.63
C GLY A 435 7.09 -7.99 -13.32
N GLU A 436 6.72 -7.42 -12.18
CA GLU A 436 6.94 -8.03 -10.86
C GLU A 436 6.00 -9.22 -10.64
N MET A 437 6.53 -10.32 -10.10
CA MET A 437 5.73 -11.45 -9.64
C MET A 437 4.75 -11.03 -8.55
N ALA A 438 3.48 -11.42 -8.70
CA ALA A 438 2.43 -11.14 -7.73
C ALA A 438 2.41 -12.18 -6.60
N THR A 439 1.97 -11.73 -5.43
CA THR A 439 1.70 -12.53 -4.23
C THR A 439 0.41 -12.02 -3.60
N GLY A 440 -0.29 -12.85 -2.85
CA GLY A 440 -1.60 -12.54 -2.25
C GLY A 440 -2.74 -12.54 -3.28
N TRP A 441 -3.84 -11.88 -2.92
CA TRP A 441 -4.99 -11.72 -3.82
C TRP A 441 -4.62 -10.87 -5.04
N THR A 442 -4.86 -11.41 -6.23
CA THR A 442 -4.49 -10.80 -7.50
C THR A 442 -5.65 -10.85 -8.48
N TYR A 443 -5.87 -9.74 -9.16
CA TYR A 443 -6.91 -9.61 -10.18
C TYR A 443 -6.29 -9.58 -11.57
N ASP A 444 -6.81 -10.42 -12.45
CA ASP A 444 -6.53 -10.40 -13.89
C ASP A 444 -7.85 -10.07 -14.61
N GLY A 445 -8.05 -8.79 -14.90
CA GLY A 445 -9.36 -8.24 -15.24
C GLY A 445 -10.35 -8.39 -14.07
N ASP A 446 -11.54 -8.92 -14.33
CA ASP A 446 -12.57 -9.17 -13.32
C ASP A 446 -12.38 -10.49 -12.55
N THR A 447 -11.33 -11.25 -12.87
CA THR A 447 -11.09 -12.58 -12.30
C THR A 447 -10.10 -12.52 -11.14
N CYS A 448 -10.49 -13.03 -9.98
CA CYS A 448 -9.67 -13.01 -8.76
C CYS A 448 -8.96 -14.36 -8.55
N TYR A 449 -7.69 -14.31 -8.15
CA TYR A 449 -6.82 -15.44 -7.85
C TYR A 449 -6.09 -15.20 -6.53
N TYR A 450 -5.61 -16.26 -5.90
CA TYR A 450 -4.67 -16.15 -4.77
C TYR A 450 -3.31 -16.74 -5.15
N LEU A 451 -2.25 -15.96 -4.93
CA LEU A 451 -0.87 -16.37 -5.11
C LEU A 451 -0.24 -16.48 -3.73
N TYR A 452 0.43 -17.57 -3.40
CA TYR A 452 1.15 -17.71 -2.13
C TYR A 452 2.30 -16.69 -2.02
N ASP A 453 2.92 -16.59 -0.85
CA ASP A 453 4.11 -15.78 -0.59
C ASP A 453 5.30 -16.10 -1.51
N ASN A 454 5.40 -17.34 -1.98
CA ASN A 454 6.37 -17.77 -2.99
C ASN A 454 5.91 -17.56 -4.44
N GLY A 455 4.74 -16.94 -4.64
CA GLY A 455 4.15 -16.58 -5.93
C GLY A 455 3.35 -17.69 -6.61
N ALA A 456 3.34 -18.92 -6.08
CA ALA A 456 2.59 -20.01 -6.70
C ALA A 456 1.08 -19.79 -6.56
N MET A 457 0.33 -20.00 -7.64
CA MET A 457 -1.12 -19.87 -7.66
C MET A 457 -1.80 -21.01 -6.91
N ALA A 458 -2.68 -20.63 -5.98
CA ALA A 458 -3.50 -21.55 -5.23
C ALA A 458 -4.64 -22.16 -6.06
N LYS A 459 -5.05 -23.37 -5.69
CA LYS A 459 -6.15 -24.16 -6.26
C LYS A 459 -6.84 -24.96 -5.16
N GLY A 460 -8.14 -25.18 -5.29
CA GLY A 460 -8.90 -25.93 -4.30
C GLY A 460 -9.10 -25.13 -3.01
N TRP A 461 -9.34 -25.84 -1.90
CA TRP A 461 -9.58 -25.21 -0.61
C TRP A 461 -8.29 -24.69 0.00
N ILE A 462 -8.26 -23.42 0.39
CA ILE A 462 -7.15 -22.83 1.13
C ILE A 462 -7.64 -22.16 2.39
N THR A 463 -6.73 -22.00 3.35
CA THR A 463 -6.95 -21.25 4.58
C THR A 463 -6.01 -20.07 4.63
N ILE A 464 -6.56 -18.86 4.80
CA ILE A 464 -5.79 -17.64 5.03
C ILE A 464 -6.25 -17.11 6.40
N GLY A 465 -5.36 -17.17 7.39
CA GLY A 465 -5.78 -17.05 8.79
C GLY A 465 -6.75 -18.16 9.15
N ASP A 466 -7.90 -17.79 9.73
CA ASP A 466 -8.96 -18.74 10.13
C ASP A 466 -10.09 -18.86 9.08
N SER A 467 -9.96 -18.17 7.93
CA SER A 467 -10.98 -18.15 6.88
C SER A 467 -10.66 -19.13 5.76
N TRP A 468 -11.69 -19.88 5.35
CA TRP A 468 -11.64 -20.78 4.20
C TRP A 468 -12.01 -20.06 2.91
N TYR A 469 -11.32 -20.39 1.83
CA TYR A 469 -11.60 -19.95 0.47
C TYR A 469 -11.51 -21.13 -0.47
N LEU A 470 -12.22 -21.07 -1.59
CA LEU A 470 -12.16 -22.08 -2.63
C LEU A 470 -11.70 -21.44 -3.94
N LEU A 471 -10.64 -21.99 -4.51
CA LEU A 471 -10.14 -21.65 -5.82
C LEU A 471 -10.48 -22.80 -6.77
N SER A 472 -10.89 -22.50 -8.00
CA SER A 472 -11.12 -23.54 -9.00
C SER A 472 -9.81 -24.26 -9.36
N SER A 473 -9.90 -25.31 -10.19
CA SER A 473 -8.71 -25.95 -10.76
C SER A 473 -7.85 -25.02 -11.63
N SER A 474 -8.45 -23.93 -12.14
CA SER A 474 -7.75 -22.86 -12.85
C SER A 474 -7.34 -21.70 -11.93
N GLY A 475 -7.55 -21.81 -10.62
CA GLY A 475 -7.17 -20.81 -9.61
C GLY A 475 -8.16 -19.68 -9.39
N VAL A 476 -9.30 -19.69 -10.08
CA VAL A 476 -10.32 -18.64 -9.97
C VAL A 476 -11.05 -18.74 -8.64
N MET A 477 -11.09 -17.64 -7.89
CA MET A 477 -11.83 -17.56 -6.63
C MET A 477 -13.30 -17.85 -6.86
N GLN A 478 -13.82 -18.85 -6.16
CA GLN A 478 -15.22 -19.22 -6.18
C GLN A 478 -16.00 -18.34 -5.20
N THR A 479 -17.24 -18.02 -5.56
CA THR A 479 -18.21 -17.32 -4.70
C THR A 479 -19.59 -17.96 -4.80
N GLY A 480 -20.46 -17.67 -3.85
CA GLY A 480 -21.81 -18.25 -3.76
C GLY A 480 -21.83 -19.68 -3.23
N TRP A 481 -22.88 -20.42 -3.58
CA TRP A 481 -23.08 -21.80 -3.12
C TRP A 481 -22.13 -22.77 -3.81
N VAL A 482 -21.39 -23.55 -3.02
CA VAL A 482 -20.47 -24.58 -3.49
C VAL A 482 -20.74 -25.90 -2.77
N THR A 483 -20.59 -27.02 -3.46
CA THR A 483 -20.74 -28.36 -2.86
C THR A 483 -19.39 -29.05 -2.84
N SER A 484 -18.98 -29.56 -1.68
CA SER A 484 -17.72 -30.26 -1.48
C SER A 484 -17.91 -31.40 -0.49
N ASN A 485 -17.36 -32.58 -0.80
CA ASN A 485 -17.44 -33.78 0.05
C ASN A 485 -18.87 -34.17 0.51
N GLY A 486 -19.89 -33.91 -0.31
CA GLY A 486 -21.28 -34.24 0.00
C GLY A 486 -22.04 -33.17 0.80
N ASP A 487 -21.34 -32.15 1.28
CA ASP A 487 -21.90 -31.01 2.00
C ASP A 487 -21.94 -29.75 1.11
N THR A 488 -22.84 -28.82 1.42
CA THR A 488 -22.96 -27.54 0.70
C THR A 488 -22.51 -26.40 1.61
N TYR A 489 -21.72 -25.48 1.08
CA TYR A 489 -21.15 -24.32 1.77
C TYR A 489 -21.50 -23.06 0.99
N TYR A 490 -21.40 -21.89 1.64
CA TYR A 490 -21.56 -20.62 0.97
C TYR A 490 -20.28 -19.78 1.10
N LEU A 491 -19.80 -19.29 -0.03
CA LEU A 491 -18.67 -18.37 -0.13
C LEU A 491 -19.24 -16.97 -0.38
N ASP A 492 -18.85 -16.00 0.43
CA ASP A 492 -19.33 -14.63 0.32
C ASP A 492 -19.06 -14.05 -1.08
N LYS A 493 -20.06 -13.37 -1.67
CA LYS A 493 -19.99 -12.90 -3.06
C LYS A 493 -18.97 -11.78 -3.26
N SER A 494 -18.68 -11.01 -2.21
CA SER A 494 -17.77 -9.88 -2.29
C SER A 494 -16.33 -10.25 -1.93
N THR A 495 -16.15 -11.15 -0.97
CA THR A 495 -14.86 -11.48 -0.37
C THR A 495 -14.38 -12.89 -0.66
N GLY A 496 -15.24 -13.79 -1.14
CA GLY A 496 -14.92 -15.22 -1.36
C GLY A 496 -14.75 -16.05 -0.09
N ARG A 497 -14.93 -15.43 1.09
CA ARG A 497 -14.80 -16.11 2.39
C ARG A 497 -15.93 -17.10 2.60
N MET A 498 -15.61 -18.31 3.05
CA MET A 498 -16.64 -19.24 3.50
C MET A 498 -17.32 -18.70 4.75
N VAL A 499 -18.63 -18.54 4.68
CA VAL A 499 -19.44 -18.08 5.82
C VAL A 499 -19.77 -19.25 6.75
N THR A 500 -19.89 -18.96 8.03
CA THR A 500 -20.27 -19.92 9.07
C THR A 500 -21.28 -19.27 10.00
N ASN A 501 -22.04 -20.08 10.74
CA ASN A 501 -22.95 -19.64 11.81
C ASN A 501 -23.91 -18.51 11.41
N THR A 502 -24.53 -18.62 10.22
CA THR A 502 -25.38 -17.56 9.67
C THR A 502 -26.53 -18.16 8.85
N THR A 503 -27.34 -17.33 8.20
CA THR A 503 -28.36 -17.77 7.24
C THR A 503 -28.11 -17.12 5.90
N VAL A 504 -28.14 -17.92 4.83
CA VAL A 504 -27.98 -17.45 3.45
C VAL A 504 -29.11 -18.00 2.60
N ASP A 505 -29.79 -17.14 1.84
CA ASP A 505 -30.92 -17.51 0.96
C ASP A 505 -32.00 -18.37 1.66
N GLY A 506 -32.21 -18.15 2.97
CA GLY A 506 -33.16 -18.88 3.81
C GLY A 506 -32.68 -20.24 4.33
N TYR A 507 -31.44 -20.66 4.04
CA TYR A 507 -30.82 -21.85 4.60
C TYR A 507 -29.91 -21.51 5.78
N LYS A 508 -30.04 -22.25 6.89
CA LYS A 508 -29.10 -22.13 8.01
C LYS A 508 -27.73 -22.67 7.59
N ILE A 509 -26.67 -21.98 7.98
CA ILE A 509 -25.28 -22.42 7.84
C ILE A 509 -24.73 -22.69 9.24
N GLY A 510 -24.27 -23.91 9.50
CA GLY A 510 -23.73 -24.32 10.80
C GLY A 510 -22.40 -23.64 11.15
N LYS A 511 -21.95 -23.81 12.41
CA LYS A 511 -20.61 -23.38 12.86
C LYS A 511 -19.48 -24.04 12.06
N ASP A 512 -19.73 -25.22 11.52
CA ASP A 512 -18.87 -25.99 10.62
C ASP A 512 -18.92 -25.52 9.14
N GLY A 513 -19.73 -24.49 8.85
CA GLY A 513 -19.94 -23.93 7.51
C GLY A 513 -20.93 -24.70 6.63
N LYS A 514 -21.51 -25.81 7.12
CA LYS A 514 -22.40 -26.65 6.32
C LYS A 514 -23.81 -26.08 6.23
N ARG A 515 -24.40 -26.17 5.05
CA ARG A 515 -25.81 -25.85 4.81
C ARG A 515 -26.71 -26.88 5.49
N LYS A 516 -27.53 -26.40 6.42
CA LYS A 516 -28.58 -27.14 7.11
C LYS A 516 -29.96 -26.84 6.50
N GLY A 517 -31.02 -27.29 7.18
CA GLY A 517 -32.41 -27.11 6.75
C GLY A 517 -32.80 -25.65 6.48
N LYS A 518 -33.82 -25.48 5.63
CA LYS A 518 -34.39 -24.17 5.29
C LYS A 518 -35.27 -23.67 6.45
N VAL A 519 -35.17 -22.39 6.81
CA VAL A 519 -36.00 -21.82 7.88
C VAL A 519 -37.42 -21.65 7.35
N ASN A 520 -38.39 -22.40 7.89
CA ASN A 520 -39.80 -22.25 7.54
C ASN A 520 -40.45 -21.18 8.43
N GLN A 521 -41.04 -20.15 7.81
CA GLN A 521 -41.95 -19.23 8.48
C GLN A 521 -43.31 -19.93 8.69
N GLY A 522 -43.65 -20.25 9.95
CA GLY A 522 -45.01 -20.61 10.31
C GLY A 522 -45.09 -21.55 11.49
N ASP A 523 -45.19 -21.01 12.70
CA ASP A 523 -46.09 -21.56 13.71
C ASP A 523 -46.51 -20.47 14.70
N SER A 524 -47.79 -20.10 14.64
CA SER A 524 -48.51 -19.45 15.73
C SER A 524 -49.99 -19.67 15.49
N ASN A 525 -50.54 -20.72 16.09
CA ASN A 525 -51.95 -20.71 16.46
C ASN A 525 -52.21 -21.70 17.60
N SER A 526 -52.54 -21.18 18.80
CA SER A 526 -53.69 -21.63 19.60
C SER A 526 -53.72 -20.89 20.96
N ASN A 527 -54.74 -20.03 21.11
CA ASN A 527 -55.62 -19.81 22.27
C ASN A 527 -54.98 -19.56 23.67
N ASN A 528 -55.41 -18.59 24.49
CA ASN A 528 -56.79 -18.26 24.82
C ASN A 528 -56.90 -17.01 25.74
N SER A 529 -57.97 -16.25 25.55
CA SER A 529 -58.80 -15.53 26.55
C SER A 529 -58.37 -14.20 27.20
N ASN A 530 -59.19 -13.19 26.85
CA ASN A 530 -59.83 -12.16 27.70
C ASN A 530 -58.99 -11.23 28.58
N SER A 531 -59.03 -9.92 28.24
CA SER A 531 -59.86 -8.95 28.98
C SER A 531 -59.83 -7.58 28.31
N ASN A 532 -61.00 -6.94 28.24
CA ASN A 532 -61.19 -5.54 27.88
C ASN A 532 -60.29 -4.60 28.70
N ASN A 533 -59.60 -3.66 28.04
CA ASN A 533 -59.74 -2.23 28.41
C ASN A 533 -59.21 -1.32 27.30
N SER A 534 -59.98 -0.28 27.02
CA SER A 534 -59.72 0.78 26.08
C SER A 534 -58.54 1.65 26.53
N ASN A 535 -57.55 1.89 25.66
CA ASN A 535 -57.11 3.27 25.39
C ASN A 535 -56.21 3.40 24.16
N SER A 536 -56.45 4.49 23.45
CA SER A 536 -55.77 4.99 22.26
C SER A 536 -54.25 5.09 22.42
N ASN A 537 -53.48 4.64 21.43
CA ASN A 537 -52.60 5.53 20.65
C ASN A 537 -52.03 4.80 19.43
N ASN A 538 -52.32 5.40 18.27
CA ASN A 538 -51.96 4.97 16.93
C ASN A 538 -50.55 5.46 16.58
N SER A 539 -49.62 4.56 16.28
CA SER A 539 -48.45 4.86 15.44
C SER A 539 -48.20 3.69 14.50
N GLN A 540 -48.80 3.76 13.32
CA GLN A 540 -48.54 2.90 12.17
C GLN A 540 -47.05 2.90 11.79
N THR A 541 -46.41 1.73 11.81
CA THR A 541 -45.18 1.45 11.06
C THR A 541 -45.53 0.79 9.73
N GLY A 542 -45.20 1.47 8.62
CA GLY A 542 -45.38 0.98 7.24
C GLY A 542 -44.36 -0.09 6.82
N PRO A 543 -44.53 -0.71 5.64
CA PRO A 543 -44.00 -2.03 5.29
C PRO A 543 -42.57 -1.99 4.72
N GLY A 544 -41.78 -3.02 5.00
CA GLY A 544 -40.39 -3.17 4.56
C GLY A 544 -40.19 -3.30 3.05
N SER A 545 -39.18 -2.60 2.54
CA SER A 545 -38.87 -2.41 1.12
C SER A 545 -37.77 -3.34 0.60
N THR A 546 -38.04 -4.64 0.46
CA THR A 546 -37.09 -5.54 -0.20
C THR A 546 -37.14 -5.33 -1.72
N GLY A 547 -36.14 -4.65 -2.31
CA GLY A 547 -35.96 -4.59 -3.77
C GLY A 547 -35.74 -3.20 -4.40
N LYS A 548 -35.63 -2.12 -3.62
CA LYS A 548 -35.36 -0.77 -4.14
C LYS A 548 -33.86 -0.48 -4.23
N VAL A 549 -33.45 0.15 -5.33
CA VAL A 549 -32.05 0.53 -5.60
C VAL A 549 -31.86 2.01 -5.34
N ILE A 550 -31.02 2.36 -4.37
CA ILE A 550 -30.69 3.75 -4.04
C ILE A 550 -29.28 4.04 -4.53
N TYR A 551 -29.14 5.06 -5.38
CA TYR A 551 -27.84 5.53 -5.82
C TYR A 551 -27.35 6.65 -4.91
N VAL A 552 -26.25 6.41 -4.21
CA VAL A 552 -25.62 7.38 -3.30
C VAL A 552 -24.35 7.93 -3.96
N ASP A 553 -24.41 9.22 -4.26
CA ASP A 553 -23.32 9.98 -4.84
C ASP A 553 -22.49 10.67 -3.76
N ALA A 554 -21.24 10.27 -3.63
CA ALA A 554 -20.25 10.98 -2.83
C ALA A 554 -19.78 12.19 -3.63
N GLY A 555 -20.47 13.33 -3.48
CA GLY A 555 -20.22 14.57 -4.21
C GLY A 555 -18.73 14.89 -4.35
N HIS A 556 -18.35 15.43 -5.50
CA HIS A 556 -16.96 15.69 -5.91
C HIS A 556 -16.03 14.46 -6.03
N ASP A 557 -15.08 14.57 -6.94
CA ASP A 557 -14.06 13.57 -7.28
C ASP A 557 -12.69 14.24 -7.36
N TYR A 558 -11.63 13.52 -7.70
CA TYR A 558 -10.31 14.13 -7.81
C TYR A 558 -10.07 14.73 -9.21
N GLY A 559 -9.07 15.61 -9.32
CA GLY A 559 -8.80 16.33 -10.55
C GLY A 559 -9.67 17.59 -10.70
N LYS A 560 -10.44 17.68 -11.78
CA LYS A 560 -11.19 18.90 -12.16
C LYS A 560 -12.54 19.09 -11.46
N ASP A 561 -12.92 18.21 -10.55
CA ASP A 561 -14.16 18.26 -9.76
C ASP A 561 -13.87 18.10 -8.26
N SER A 562 -12.86 18.79 -7.73
CA SER A 562 -12.27 18.56 -6.39
C SER A 562 -13.01 19.14 -5.19
N GLY A 563 -14.13 19.84 -5.41
CA GLY A 563 -14.90 20.50 -4.36
C GLY A 563 -14.14 21.61 -3.64
N ALA A 564 -14.73 22.12 -2.56
CA ALA A 564 -14.14 23.14 -1.72
C ALA A 564 -13.11 22.57 -0.72
N VAL A 565 -12.15 23.40 -0.35
CA VAL A 565 -11.17 23.14 0.72
C VAL A 565 -11.10 24.36 1.62
N ALA A 566 -11.19 24.15 2.94
CA ALA A 566 -11.06 25.20 3.95
C ALA A 566 -9.98 24.81 4.96
N THR A 567 -9.15 25.76 5.39
CA THR A 567 -8.17 25.53 6.47
C THR A 567 -8.47 26.48 7.63
N ILE A 568 -8.78 25.93 8.80
CA ILE A 568 -9.19 26.66 10.00
C ILE A 568 -8.30 26.19 11.15
N ASN A 569 -7.58 27.13 11.79
CA ASN A 569 -6.67 26.84 12.90
C ASN A 569 -5.66 25.72 12.61
N GLY A 570 -5.11 25.67 11.38
CA GLY A 570 -4.16 24.63 10.96
C GLY A 570 -4.78 23.29 10.57
N VAL A 571 -6.11 23.15 10.66
CA VAL A 571 -6.84 21.94 10.25
C VAL A 571 -7.48 22.15 8.88
N THR A 572 -7.18 21.29 7.91
CA THR A 572 -7.72 21.35 6.56
C THR A 572 -8.90 20.40 6.38
N TYR A 573 -10.03 20.93 5.93
CA TYR A 573 -11.29 20.25 5.63
C TYR A 573 -11.48 20.19 4.12
N SER A 574 -11.63 18.98 3.57
CA SER A 574 -11.90 18.75 2.15
C SER A 574 -13.34 18.30 1.97
N GLU A 575 -14.11 19.03 1.17
CA GLU A 575 -15.49 18.67 0.84
C GLU A 575 -15.56 17.26 0.23
N THR A 576 -14.74 16.97 -0.79
CA THR A 576 -14.67 15.66 -1.46
C THR A 576 -14.48 14.49 -0.48
N ASP A 577 -13.62 14.66 0.53
CA ASP A 577 -13.34 13.59 1.51
C ASP A 577 -14.44 13.47 2.56
N LEU A 578 -15.03 14.59 3.01
CA LEU A 578 -16.12 14.59 3.99
C LEU A 578 -17.43 14.07 3.36
N ASN A 579 -17.69 14.40 2.10
CA ASN A 579 -18.82 13.87 1.33
C ASN A 579 -18.79 12.34 1.28
N MET A 580 -17.62 11.77 0.99
CA MET A 580 -17.45 10.31 0.95
C MET A 580 -17.69 9.66 2.30
N GLN A 581 -17.24 10.27 3.40
CA GLN A 581 -17.45 9.71 4.74
C GLN A 581 -18.94 9.66 5.12
N VAL A 582 -19.68 10.74 4.86
CA VAL A 582 -21.14 10.76 5.10
C VAL A 582 -21.86 9.81 4.15
N ALA A 583 -21.45 9.74 2.87
CA ALA A 583 -22.02 8.84 1.87
C ALA A 583 -21.84 7.35 2.25
N ASP A 584 -20.67 6.97 2.77
CA ASP A 584 -20.38 5.60 3.25
C ASP A 584 -21.24 5.21 4.46
N LYS A 585 -21.43 6.15 5.40
CA LYS A 585 -22.35 5.97 6.53
C LYS A 585 -23.79 5.88 6.08
N LEU A 586 -24.19 6.67 5.08
CA LEU A 586 -25.53 6.61 4.49
C LEU A 586 -25.76 5.27 3.78
N LYS A 587 -24.78 4.76 3.04
CA LYS A 587 -24.81 3.41 2.46
C LYS A 587 -25.11 2.38 3.53
N THR A 588 -24.30 2.35 4.59
CA THR A 588 -24.49 1.40 5.71
C THR A 588 -25.89 1.52 6.33
N SER A 589 -26.34 2.76 6.56
CA SER A 589 -27.66 3.04 7.15
C SER A 589 -28.82 2.55 6.26
N LEU A 590 -28.70 2.69 4.94
CA LEU A 590 -29.69 2.23 3.97
C LEU A 590 -29.64 0.71 3.77
N GLU A 591 -28.45 0.10 3.69
CA GLU A 591 -28.32 -1.36 3.58
C GLU A 591 -28.90 -2.08 4.80
N ASN A 592 -28.69 -1.53 6.01
CA ASN A 592 -29.30 -2.02 7.24
C ASN A 592 -30.85 -1.92 7.22
N ARG A 593 -31.41 -1.12 6.33
CA ARG A 593 -32.86 -0.97 6.10
C ARG A 593 -33.37 -1.79 4.91
N GLY A 594 -32.51 -2.62 4.31
CA GLY A 594 -32.88 -3.56 3.24
C GLY A 594 -32.83 -3.00 1.82
N TYR A 595 -32.24 -1.81 1.63
CA TYR A 595 -32.03 -1.25 0.29
C TYR A 595 -30.77 -1.83 -0.38
N THR A 596 -30.83 -1.99 -1.70
CA THR A 596 -29.61 -2.16 -2.50
C THR A 596 -29.00 -0.79 -2.75
N VAL A 597 -27.78 -0.56 -2.29
CA VAL A 597 -27.10 0.73 -2.46
C VAL A 597 -26.01 0.63 -3.51
N ILE A 598 -26.01 1.56 -4.47
CA ILE A 598 -24.93 1.72 -5.46
C ILE A 598 -24.24 3.05 -5.21
N MET A 599 -22.92 2.99 -5.06
CA MET A 599 -22.10 4.18 -4.80
C MET A 599 -21.50 4.75 -6.09
N THR A 600 -21.35 6.08 -6.16
CA THR A 600 -20.48 6.71 -7.18
C THR A 600 -19.06 6.17 -7.12
N ARG A 601 -18.50 6.08 -5.90
CA ARG A 601 -17.19 5.50 -5.59
C ARG A 601 -17.21 4.91 -4.18
N ASN A 602 -16.36 3.93 -3.91
CA ASN A 602 -16.22 3.34 -2.58
C ASN A 602 -15.26 4.14 -1.70
N LEU A 603 -15.36 3.94 -0.37
CA LEU A 603 -14.43 4.55 0.57
C LEU A 603 -12.98 4.17 0.23
N GLY A 604 -12.12 5.18 0.06
CA GLY A 604 -10.72 5.00 -0.32
C GLY A 604 -10.45 5.07 -1.82
N GLU A 605 -11.47 4.94 -2.68
CA GLU A 605 -11.30 5.16 -4.12
C GLU A 605 -11.11 6.65 -4.44
N ARG A 606 -10.15 6.92 -5.33
CA ARG A 606 -9.80 8.28 -5.76
C ARG A 606 -9.88 8.46 -7.29
N PRO A 607 -11.08 8.30 -7.90
CA PRO A 607 -11.22 8.53 -9.33
C PRO A 607 -10.87 9.98 -9.66
N SER A 608 -10.08 10.18 -10.72
CA SER A 608 -9.64 11.48 -11.18
C SER A 608 -10.09 11.69 -12.62
N PHE A 609 -10.88 12.73 -12.84
CA PHE A 609 -11.43 13.04 -14.16
C PHE A 609 -10.71 14.20 -14.82
N SER A 610 -10.62 14.15 -16.15
CA SER A 610 -9.91 15.15 -16.95
C SER A 610 -10.71 16.45 -17.08
N SER A 611 -12.03 16.41 -16.84
CA SER A 611 -12.92 17.57 -16.84
C SER A 611 -14.10 17.42 -15.88
N LEU A 612 -14.70 18.55 -15.50
CA LEU A 612 -15.93 18.57 -14.69
C LEU A 612 -17.09 17.85 -15.40
N THR A 613 -17.27 18.09 -16.70
CA THR A 613 -18.34 17.46 -17.48
C THR A 613 -18.22 15.93 -17.50
N GLU A 614 -17.00 15.40 -17.57
CA GLU A 614 -16.75 13.96 -17.53
C GLU A 614 -17.18 13.35 -16.18
N SER A 615 -16.77 13.96 -15.06
CA SER A 615 -17.20 13.56 -13.71
C SER A 615 -18.72 13.56 -13.57
N LEU A 616 -19.36 14.67 -13.93
CA LEU A 616 -20.81 14.81 -13.78
C LEU A 616 -21.58 13.83 -14.69
N SER A 617 -21.10 13.60 -15.91
CA SER A 617 -21.69 12.62 -16.83
C SER A 617 -21.54 11.19 -16.31
N TYR A 618 -20.39 10.85 -15.73
CA TYR A 618 -20.12 9.54 -15.14
C TYR A 618 -21.14 9.20 -14.05
N ARG A 619 -21.36 10.12 -13.10
CA ARG A 619 -22.31 9.95 -11.99
C ARG A 619 -23.74 9.72 -12.47
N VAL A 620 -24.20 10.57 -13.40
CA VAL A 620 -25.55 10.47 -13.98
C VAL A 620 -25.72 9.17 -14.74
N ASN A 621 -24.76 8.80 -15.58
CA ASN A 621 -24.82 7.58 -16.37
C ASN A 621 -24.82 6.34 -15.49
N LYS A 622 -24.00 6.30 -14.43
CA LYS A 622 -23.97 5.17 -13.50
C LYS A 622 -25.31 4.99 -12.79
N ALA A 623 -25.93 6.07 -12.30
CA ALA A 623 -27.25 6.04 -11.69
C ALA A 623 -28.36 5.60 -12.67
N ASN A 624 -28.33 6.15 -13.88
CA ASN A 624 -29.31 5.82 -14.93
C ASN A 624 -29.17 4.37 -15.41
N ASN A 625 -27.95 3.87 -15.60
CA ASN A 625 -27.69 2.50 -16.04
C ASN A 625 -28.03 1.47 -14.96
N ALA A 626 -27.89 1.85 -13.69
CA ALA A 626 -28.33 1.04 -12.57
C ALA A 626 -29.86 0.94 -12.43
N ASN A 627 -30.62 1.74 -13.19
CA ASN A 627 -32.06 1.91 -13.03
C ASN A 627 -32.45 2.23 -11.57
N ALA A 628 -31.68 3.10 -10.92
CA ALA A 628 -31.92 3.45 -9.53
C ALA A 628 -33.31 4.06 -9.32
N ASP A 629 -33.92 3.79 -8.17
CA ASP A 629 -35.22 4.33 -7.77
C ASP A 629 -35.11 5.75 -7.15
N LEU A 630 -33.92 6.09 -6.67
CA LEU A 630 -33.60 7.38 -6.05
C LEU A 630 -32.11 7.71 -6.20
N PHE A 631 -31.79 8.97 -6.46
CA PHE A 631 -30.43 9.52 -6.45
C PHE A 631 -30.26 10.50 -5.28
N ILE A 632 -29.24 10.28 -4.45
CA ILE A 632 -28.89 11.17 -3.34
C ILE A 632 -27.43 11.55 -3.47
N SER A 633 -27.13 12.83 -3.66
CA SER A 633 -25.76 13.35 -3.65
C SER A 633 -25.46 14.06 -2.33
N ILE A 634 -24.31 13.76 -1.74
CA ILE A 634 -23.87 14.34 -0.47
C ILE A 634 -22.80 15.39 -0.71
N HIS A 635 -22.99 16.58 -0.15
CA HIS A 635 -22.12 17.75 -0.29
C HIS A 635 -21.89 18.49 1.02
N HIS A 636 -20.81 19.27 1.08
CA HIS A 636 -20.54 20.23 2.14
C HIS A 636 -20.29 21.60 1.53
N ASN A 637 -21.07 22.58 1.95
CA ASN A 637 -21.10 23.89 1.34
C ASN A 637 -19.87 24.72 1.72
N SER A 638 -19.60 25.74 0.92
CA SER A 638 -18.54 26.73 1.13
C SER A 638 -19.05 28.13 0.80
N ALA A 639 -19.14 28.98 1.80
CA ALA A 639 -19.54 30.38 1.68
C ALA A 639 -18.76 31.26 2.67
N GLY A 640 -19.27 32.45 3.00
CA GLY A 640 -18.67 33.30 4.03
C GLY A 640 -18.57 32.61 5.40
N GLU A 641 -17.63 33.04 6.24
CA GLU A 641 -17.28 32.38 7.52
C GLU A 641 -18.43 32.26 8.53
N THR A 642 -19.48 33.09 8.40
CA THR A 642 -20.67 33.06 9.26
C THR A 642 -21.81 32.20 8.71
N ALA A 643 -21.68 31.68 7.49
CA ALA A 643 -22.68 30.81 6.90
C ALA A 643 -22.73 29.49 7.67
N LYS A 644 -23.94 29.11 8.09
CA LYS A 644 -24.15 27.85 8.80
C LYS A 644 -25.50 27.21 8.48
N GLY A 645 -25.58 25.91 8.76
CA GLY A 645 -26.80 25.12 8.64
C GLY A 645 -26.80 24.22 7.41
N ILE A 646 -27.93 23.55 7.21
CA ILE A 646 -28.09 22.55 6.16
C ILE A 646 -29.11 23.03 5.14
N GLU A 647 -28.88 22.70 3.87
CA GLU A 647 -29.85 22.88 2.77
C GLU A 647 -29.91 21.62 1.91
N THR A 648 -31.03 21.40 1.22
CA THR A 648 -31.13 20.29 0.28
C THR A 648 -31.68 20.80 -1.04
N LEU A 649 -30.96 20.49 -2.11
CA LEU A 649 -31.17 21.03 -3.44
C LEU A 649 -31.82 20.00 -4.35
N TYR A 650 -32.69 20.47 -5.23
CA TYR A 650 -33.29 19.69 -6.32
C TYR A 650 -33.30 20.54 -7.61
N SER A 651 -33.66 19.96 -8.75
CA SER A 651 -33.76 20.71 -10.01
C SER A 651 -35.17 20.68 -10.58
N GLU A 652 -35.65 21.84 -11.06
CA GLU A 652 -36.91 22.01 -11.80
C GLU A 652 -36.67 22.15 -13.32
N VAL A 653 -35.42 22.01 -13.76
CA VAL A 653 -35.02 22.15 -15.17
C VAL A 653 -35.20 20.83 -15.90
N SER A 654 -35.60 20.89 -17.18
CA SER A 654 -35.62 19.73 -18.08
C SER A 654 -34.22 19.10 -18.19
N GLN A 655 -34.19 17.81 -18.51
CA GLN A 655 -32.92 17.14 -18.86
C GLN A 655 -32.26 17.84 -20.05
N ASP A 656 -30.94 17.79 -20.12
CA ASP A 656 -30.21 18.20 -21.32
C ASP A 656 -30.52 17.22 -22.46
N ASP A 657 -30.38 17.66 -23.73
CA ASP A 657 -30.69 16.84 -24.91
C ASP A 657 -29.92 15.50 -24.91
N ALA A 658 -28.68 15.49 -24.43
CA ALA A 658 -27.84 14.29 -24.32
C ALA A 658 -28.43 13.22 -23.37
N PHE A 659 -29.34 13.62 -22.48
CA PHE A 659 -30.04 12.73 -21.53
C PHE A 659 -31.53 12.56 -21.85
N GLY A 660 -31.97 13.03 -23.02
CA GLY A 660 -33.32 12.84 -23.54
C GLY A 660 -34.17 14.11 -23.59
N GLY A 661 -33.69 15.25 -23.07
CA GLY A 661 -34.38 16.54 -23.19
C GLY A 661 -35.72 16.65 -22.44
N GLN A 662 -36.12 15.63 -21.68
CA GLN A 662 -37.48 15.51 -21.16
C GLN A 662 -37.72 16.38 -19.92
N TYR A 663 -38.91 16.97 -19.87
CA TYR A 663 -39.48 17.57 -18.65
C TYR A 663 -40.38 16.54 -17.97
N ASP A 664 -40.02 16.14 -16.74
CA ASP A 664 -40.79 15.17 -15.95
C ASP A 664 -41.30 15.82 -14.65
N SER A 665 -42.55 16.26 -14.66
CA SER A 665 -43.20 16.90 -13.52
C SER A 665 -43.35 15.98 -12.31
N THR A 666 -43.47 14.67 -12.51
CA THR A 666 -43.66 13.70 -11.42
C THR A 666 -42.34 13.46 -10.69
N ARG A 667 -41.25 13.28 -11.45
CA ARG A 667 -39.89 13.18 -10.91
C ARG A 667 -39.52 14.43 -10.12
N ILE A 668 -39.74 15.61 -10.70
CA ILE A 668 -39.43 16.90 -10.08
C ILE A 668 -40.23 17.11 -8.78
N ALA A 669 -41.53 16.79 -8.77
CA ALA A 669 -42.36 16.92 -7.57
C ALA A 669 -41.88 16.01 -6.43
N LYS A 670 -41.45 14.77 -6.74
CA LYS A 670 -40.86 13.86 -5.75
C LYS A 670 -39.53 14.37 -5.23
N SER A 671 -38.63 14.85 -6.10
CA SER A 671 -37.35 15.45 -5.70
C SER A 671 -37.55 16.62 -4.74
N LYS A 672 -38.52 17.50 -5.03
CA LYS A 672 -38.87 18.65 -4.19
C LYS A 672 -39.37 18.25 -2.80
N SER A 673 -40.25 17.25 -2.73
CA SER A 673 -40.77 16.73 -1.45
C SER A 673 -39.64 16.13 -0.62
N LEU A 674 -38.84 15.26 -1.23
CA LEU A 674 -37.70 14.62 -0.59
C LEU A 674 -36.67 15.64 -0.09
N ALA A 675 -36.33 16.64 -0.90
CA ALA A 675 -35.41 17.69 -0.49
C ALA A 675 -35.90 18.44 0.76
N SER A 676 -37.19 18.77 0.80
CA SER A 676 -37.77 19.47 1.94
C SER A 676 -37.80 18.61 3.21
N GLU A 677 -38.18 17.33 3.07
CA GLU A 677 -38.27 16.39 4.20
C GLU A 677 -36.90 16.00 4.76
N ILE A 678 -35.92 15.69 3.89
CA ILE A 678 -34.53 15.39 4.28
C ILE A 678 -33.94 16.57 5.04
N ASN A 679 -34.05 17.77 4.48
CA ASN A 679 -33.56 18.98 5.11
C ASN A 679 -34.19 19.18 6.50
N ASN A 680 -35.52 19.09 6.61
CA ASN A 680 -36.20 19.28 7.88
C ASN A 680 -35.78 18.24 8.92
N ASN A 681 -35.61 16.97 8.50
CA ASN A 681 -35.27 15.89 9.42
C ASN A 681 -33.83 15.98 9.93
N ILE A 682 -32.86 16.35 9.08
CA ILE A 682 -31.48 16.59 9.53
C ILE A 682 -31.45 17.77 10.51
N ALA A 683 -32.08 18.89 10.14
CA ALA A 683 -32.06 20.09 10.95
C ALA A 683 -32.66 19.87 12.35
N SER A 684 -33.79 19.17 12.46
CA SER A 684 -34.40 18.85 13.76
C SER A 684 -33.60 17.81 14.54
N SER A 685 -33.06 16.78 13.87
CA SER A 685 -32.36 15.67 14.53
C SER A 685 -31.01 16.08 15.11
N LEU A 686 -30.37 17.11 14.56
CA LEU A 686 -29.05 17.60 14.97
C LEU A 686 -29.07 19.02 15.57
N ASP A 687 -30.25 19.63 15.73
CA ASP A 687 -30.41 21.03 16.19
C ASP A 687 -29.60 22.03 15.33
N LEU A 688 -29.73 21.89 14.00
CA LEU A 688 -29.01 22.72 13.04
C LEU A 688 -29.90 23.81 12.45
N THR A 689 -29.27 24.90 11.99
CA THR A 689 -29.98 25.95 11.25
C THR A 689 -30.59 25.37 9.97
N ASN A 690 -31.92 25.38 9.89
CA ASN A 690 -32.68 24.88 8.76
C ASN A 690 -32.72 25.94 7.64
N ARG A 691 -32.13 25.66 6.48
CA ARG A 691 -32.12 26.59 5.33
C ARG A 691 -33.10 26.17 4.22
N GLY A 692 -33.73 25.02 4.34
CA GLY A 692 -34.84 24.57 3.49
C GLY A 692 -34.44 23.80 2.23
N GLY A 693 -35.45 23.18 1.60
CA GLY A 693 -35.34 22.61 0.27
C GLY A 693 -35.36 23.68 -0.83
N LYS A 694 -34.41 23.68 -1.78
CA LYS A 694 -34.29 24.74 -2.81
C LYS A 694 -34.10 24.19 -4.23
N SER A 695 -34.72 24.87 -5.19
CA SER A 695 -34.52 24.61 -6.63
C SER A 695 -33.20 25.23 -7.10
N GLN A 696 -32.38 24.46 -7.80
CA GLN A 696 -31.12 24.88 -8.43
C GLN A 696 -30.92 24.16 -9.77
N ASN A 697 -30.15 24.77 -10.67
CA ASN A 697 -29.80 24.15 -11.96
C ASN A 697 -28.58 23.21 -11.82
N LEU A 698 -28.75 22.13 -11.05
CA LEU A 698 -27.71 21.15 -10.77
C LEU A 698 -27.68 20.06 -11.85
N TYR A 699 -26.51 19.83 -12.44
CA TYR A 699 -26.32 18.87 -13.53
C TYR A 699 -26.78 17.45 -13.13
N VAL A 700 -26.32 16.96 -11.98
CA VAL A 700 -26.64 15.59 -11.53
C VAL A 700 -28.12 15.43 -11.18
N CYS A 701 -28.75 16.44 -10.57
CA CYS A 701 -30.17 16.37 -10.24
C CYS A 701 -31.08 16.52 -11.46
N ARG A 702 -30.67 17.30 -12.48
CA ARG A 702 -31.49 17.48 -13.68
C ARG A 702 -31.41 16.30 -14.64
N ASN A 703 -30.23 15.70 -14.84
CA ASN A 703 -29.95 14.72 -15.89
C ASN A 703 -30.21 13.25 -15.50
N THR A 704 -30.55 12.96 -14.24
CA THR A 704 -30.98 11.64 -13.79
C THR A 704 -32.43 11.32 -14.18
N LYS A 705 -32.73 10.03 -14.41
CA LYS A 705 -34.07 9.53 -14.77
C LYS A 705 -34.99 9.33 -13.57
N MET A 706 -34.43 9.24 -12.37
CA MET A 706 -35.16 9.05 -11.10
C MET A 706 -35.20 10.34 -10.28
N PRO A 707 -36.04 10.43 -9.23
CA PRO A 707 -35.98 11.55 -8.28
C PRO A 707 -34.57 11.72 -7.74
N ALA A 708 -34.15 12.98 -7.58
CA ALA A 708 -32.77 13.32 -7.27
C ALA A 708 -32.67 14.53 -6.34
N VAL A 709 -31.86 14.38 -5.30
CA VAL A 709 -31.56 15.44 -4.33
C VAL A 709 -30.05 15.55 -4.12
N LEU A 710 -29.58 16.75 -3.83
CA LEU A 710 -28.23 17.04 -3.37
C LEU A 710 -28.31 17.65 -1.98
N VAL A 711 -27.71 17.03 -0.97
CA VAL A 711 -27.80 17.40 0.43
C VAL A 711 -26.53 18.13 0.84
N GLU A 712 -26.64 19.42 1.13
CA GLU A 712 -25.57 20.23 1.72
C GLU A 712 -25.63 20.08 3.24
N VAL A 713 -24.73 19.26 3.81
CA VAL A 713 -24.83 18.82 5.21
C VAL A 713 -24.13 19.76 6.21
N GLY A 714 -23.67 20.92 5.77
CA GLY A 714 -23.03 21.99 6.56
C GLY A 714 -22.03 22.81 5.77
N PHE A 715 -21.50 23.89 6.37
CA PHE A 715 -20.51 24.77 5.75
C PHE A 715 -19.08 24.54 6.28
N ILE A 716 -18.17 24.02 5.47
CA ILE A 716 -16.78 23.73 5.91
C ILE A 716 -15.92 24.98 6.09
N THR A 717 -16.39 26.14 5.62
CA THR A 717 -15.74 27.44 5.84
C THR A 717 -16.11 28.09 7.17
N ASN A 718 -17.10 27.58 7.88
CA ASN A 718 -17.44 28.00 9.23
C ASN A 718 -16.74 27.11 10.26
N ALA A 719 -16.03 27.70 11.23
CA ALA A 719 -15.17 26.96 12.16
C ALA A 719 -15.92 25.94 13.03
N GLU A 720 -17.11 26.30 13.52
CA GLU A 720 -17.95 25.43 14.34
C GLU A 720 -18.52 24.27 13.51
N GLU A 721 -19.04 24.60 12.32
CA GLU A 721 -19.57 23.59 11.41
C GLU A 721 -18.49 22.67 10.85
N ALA A 722 -17.29 23.16 10.55
CA ALA A 722 -16.20 22.34 10.04
C ALA A 722 -15.84 21.21 11.02
N VAL A 723 -15.73 21.54 12.31
CA VAL A 723 -15.51 20.54 13.37
C VAL A 723 -16.66 19.52 13.41
N ARG A 724 -17.91 19.99 13.40
CA ARG A 724 -19.10 19.12 13.40
C ARG A 724 -19.20 18.23 12.16
N CYS A 725 -18.93 18.77 10.97
CA CYS A 725 -18.97 18.06 9.70
C CYS A 725 -17.89 16.96 9.64
N SER A 726 -16.77 17.19 10.31
CA SER A 726 -15.68 16.21 10.44
C SER A 726 -15.84 15.22 11.59
N ASP A 727 -16.84 15.41 12.45
CA ASP A 727 -17.08 14.52 13.59
C ASP A 727 -17.83 13.24 13.14
N PRO A 728 -17.26 12.04 13.34
CA PRO A 728 -17.86 10.79 12.86
C PRO A 728 -19.26 10.50 13.43
N SER A 729 -19.53 10.92 14.66
CA SER A 729 -20.82 10.71 15.32
C SER A 729 -21.89 11.62 14.73
N SER A 730 -21.55 12.89 14.49
CA SER A 730 -22.39 13.85 13.75
C SER A 730 -22.68 13.37 12.33
N GLN A 731 -21.66 12.91 11.59
CA GLN A 731 -21.85 12.35 10.25
C GLN A 731 -22.79 11.15 10.26
N GLN A 732 -22.68 10.25 11.24
CA GLN A 732 -23.60 9.12 11.39
C GLN A 732 -25.03 9.59 11.62
N ARG A 733 -25.24 10.59 12.49
CA ARG A 733 -26.57 11.16 12.73
C ARG A 733 -27.18 11.79 11.47
N VAL A 734 -26.37 12.46 10.65
CA VAL A 734 -26.81 12.97 9.33
C VAL A 734 -27.24 11.82 8.42
N ALA A 735 -26.41 10.79 8.29
CA ALA A 735 -26.71 9.62 7.47
C ALA A 735 -28.01 8.92 7.91
N GLU A 736 -28.20 8.70 9.20
CA GLU A 736 -29.42 8.12 9.77
C GLU A 736 -30.66 8.99 9.52
N ALA A 737 -30.52 10.32 9.64
CA ALA A 737 -31.61 11.26 9.37
C ALA A 737 -32.03 11.24 7.88
N ILE A 738 -31.09 11.10 6.95
CA ILE A 738 -31.41 10.93 5.53
C ILE A 738 -32.11 9.57 5.31
N ALA A 739 -31.53 8.48 5.82
CA ALA A 739 -32.06 7.13 5.65
C ALA A 739 -33.48 6.97 6.21
N ALA A 740 -33.78 7.61 7.34
CA ALA A 740 -35.12 7.64 7.93
C ALA A 740 -36.17 8.27 7.00
N VAL A 741 -35.81 9.33 6.26
CA VAL A 741 -36.71 9.93 5.28
C VAL A 741 -36.87 9.02 4.07
N VAL A 742 -35.79 8.40 3.58
CA VAL A 742 -35.88 7.43 2.47
C VAL A 742 -36.88 6.31 2.81
N SER A 743 -36.80 5.73 4.00
CA SER A 743 -37.72 4.68 4.48
C SER A 743 -39.17 5.09 4.66
N LYS A 744 -39.47 6.39 4.68
CA LYS A 744 -40.85 6.87 4.67
C LYS A 744 -41.47 6.82 3.26
N HIS A 745 -40.64 6.87 2.21
CA HIS A 745 -41.08 7.05 0.83
C HIS A 745 -40.88 5.82 -0.09
N TYR A 746 -39.98 4.91 0.29
CA TYR A 746 -39.57 3.74 -0.51
C TYR A 746 -39.57 2.49 0.33
#